data_AF-A0A8W8M0I0-F1
#
_entry.id   AF-A0A8W8M0I0-F1
#
_cell.length_a   1.000
_cell.length_b   1.000
_cell.length_c   1.000
_cell.angle_alpha   90.00
_cell.angle_beta   90.00
_cell.angle_gamma   90.00
#
_symmetry.space_group_name_H-M   'P 1'
#
loop_
_entity.id
_entity.type
_entity.pdbx_description
1 polymer ?
#
loop_
_entity_poly.entity_id
_entity_poly.type
_entity_poly.pdbx_seq_one_letter_code
_entity_poly.pdbx_strand_id
1 'polypeptide(L)'
;MEDKPGPSKPIICGQNKLTENYFRLCGLITTLCSEIFRITLSSYIKPGKLRSVLDRDRTKLEKIMNVSQKEQVYKTPGNALSTKDFDISLLYILLRNICGIPQHKKGWGNPPDNGDNSLAACIERIRIQRNLISAHSPNGKIEDVEFQKKWDELRNDITQIERHVTGGEGFKDSVDDLYKCKLNHDIEEKYQDDLKKSDDPEENMPPRLKKTPQCSTNKQLVAAIDFGTAYSGHAFSSRGDFKNDPLKITAHKWSRDLLTLKTPTCALFDGTKKLIAFGHDAEKTFGELSANGAHQEHYFFERFKMQLYEKNGDEEKKKLTDKTMIQDISGKELHAMYVFSKAIQYMQNHLLKELKDQDHDEISEEDINWVLTVPAIWDDSAKQFMRDAAEQAGIRSKNLTIALEPEAASMYCKKIQLVKLSEAKSDKEGFDIFSPGNQYLILDAGGGTVDITIHEVLTDDRIKELDKPTGGPWGGTYLDKEFFNILEECFGKDEFEKFKADDLSGYIELRKELEMKKRDIGSSTDKISLTVPPHLRSKCDTTRSEFAEYLICCARKDKLEFNESLIKKWYSKVCETIVDHVRYLLEKHKIETVLMVGGFSDSKFLQETMKKAFPNKTIVVPHDASLAVLKGAVLFGHNPSLIVSRVAKYTYGVNTSLPVEGEENVLDEKRIKIIGGVKYKTDVFSKHVTKGANLEFDKAQHEMVYLPLLTNQTTIRFRVYKSSIENPKYVDDPECRPLGYINVDIPDTSEGLDRKVRVRFIFGGTEIKVEGINEITGDVTSVKFDYYDCTEEGDRYLCKPGVPGNQCLNLDAGGGTVNITIHEVLPDDRIKELYKASGGAWGGTYLDDEFFKIFEEWFGKDEFEEFKREDLAGYIELVKDLEMQKRLVCKGEKLKFDECLINKWYSEVCDNIKKHVGNLLEEHKIDNILMVGFFSESLFLQETMKKTFPNKYIVVPNEASLAVLKGAVLFGHNPSSIDSRVAKLTYGVNKLLPVEDEQSISDKKRIKIINGVKYETGVFHKHFTKGETLKIERAQQEQVYNPLYKDQNFIRFFIFSSPHEDPKYVDEEGCKFLEYITVDLPNITESFDRKVRVRFIFGGTEIKVEGEHEKTKKVTSYTITSSDNPEEDKTFFGMPLPC
;
A
#
# COMPACT_ATOMS: atom_id res chain seq x y z
N MET A 1 37.41 -6.29 51.05
CA MET A 1 36.39 -6.41 52.11
C MET A 1 35.59 -5.13 52.02
N GLU A 2 34.62 -5.10 51.11
CA GLU A 2 33.21 -5.43 51.40
C GLU A 2 32.62 -4.48 52.43
N ASP A 3 31.94 -3.44 51.95
CA ASP A 3 30.97 -2.69 52.74
C ASP A 3 29.59 -2.79 52.11
N LYS A 4 28.64 -3.18 52.96
CA LYS A 4 27.26 -3.56 52.66
C LYS A 4 26.42 -2.38 52.17
N PRO A 5 25.47 -2.58 51.23
CA PRO A 5 24.40 -1.62 51.02
C PRO A 5 23.23 -1.89 51.98
N GLY A 6 22.97 -0.90 52.84
CA GLY A 6 21.66 -0.67 53.47
C GLY A 6 20.69 0.05 52.52
N PRO A 7 19.46 0.32 52.97
CA PRO A 7 18.23 0.10 52.21
C PRO A 7 17.98 1.11 51.09
N SER A 8 17.58 0.59 49.93
CA SER A 8 17.01 1.38 48.84
C SER A 8 15.77 2.14 49.33
N LYS A 9 15.84 3.47 49.25
CA LYS A 9 14.66 4.34 49.34
C LYS A 9 13.67 3.97 48.22
N PRO A 10 12.36 4.11 48.45
CA PRO A 10 11.34 3.76 47.46
C PRO A 10 11.44 4.71 46.27
N ILE A 11 11.47 4.12 45.07
CA ILE A 11 11.28 4.81 43.79
C ILE A 11 9.88 5.41 43.83
N ILE A 12 9.79 6.74 43.90
CA ILE A 12 8.54 7.47 43.71
C ILE A 12 8.30 7.49 42.20
N CYS A 13 7.49 6.55 41.72
CA CYS A 13 6.99 6.55 40.36
C CYS A 13 5.94 7.67 40.25
N GLY A 14 6.21 8.71 39.47
CA GLY A 14 5.22 9.72 39.11
C GLY A 14 4.23 9.16 38.10
N GLN A 15 3.36 8.24 38.52
CA GLN A 15 2.19 7.87 37.73
C GLN A 15 1.20 9.02 37.73
N ASN A 16 0.64 9.30 36.56
CA ASN A 16 -0.47 10.23 36.44
C ASN A 16 -1.65 9.68 37.26
N LYS A 17 -2.16 10.46 38.22
CA LYS A 17 -3.31 10.12 39.08
C LYS A 17 -4.51 9.57 38.31
N LEU A 18 -4.71 10.02 37.07
CA LEU A 18 -5.76 9.53 36.17
C LEU A 18 -5.63 8.03 35.85
N THR A 19 -4.41 7.54 35.68
CA THR A 19 -4.12 6.13 35.42
C THR A 19 -4.28 5.30 36.69
N GLU A 20 -3.86 5.82 37.83
CA GLU A 20 -4.08 5.20 39.14
C GLU A 20 -5.58 4.98 39.41
N ASN A 21 -6.41 5.99 39.14
CA ASN A 21 -7.87 5.90 39.25
C ASN A 21 -8.46 4.78 38.39
N TYR A 22 -7.97 4.61 37.16
CA TYR A 22 -8.39 3.54 36.26
C TYR A 22 -8.05 2.16 36.85
N PHE A 23 -6.82 1.95 37.29
CA PHE A 23 -6.40 0.67 37.88
C PHE A 23 -7.13 0.34 39.18
N ARG A 24 -7.46 1.35 40.01
CA ARG A 24 -8.28 1.15 41.21
C ARG A 24 -9.66 0.59 40.84
N LEU A 25 -10.31 1.14 39.82
CA LEU A 25 -11.61 0.63 39.35
C LEU A 25 -11.50 -0.78 38.75
N CYS A 26 -10.45 -1.06 37.97
CA CYS A 26 -10.16 -2.41 37.50
C CYS A 26 -10.02 -3.40 38.67
N GLY A 27 -9.24 -3.03 39.69
CA GLY A 27 -9.07 -3.82 40.89
C GLY A 27 -10.37 -4.06 41.66
N LEU A 28 -11.21 -3.03 41.81
CA LEU A 28 -12.50 -3.14 42.51
C LEU A 28 -13.43 -4.14 41.82
N ILE A 29 -13.44 -4.16 40.48
CA ILE A 29 -14.22 -5.10 39.68
C ILE A 29 -13.64 -6.52 39.78
N THR A 30 -12.36 -6.70 39.49
CA THR A 30 -11.77 -8.04 39.36
C THR A 30 -11.63 -8.74 40.72
N THR A 31 -11.54 -7.98 41.81
CA THR A 31 -11.43 -8.53 43.18
C THR A 31 -12.79 -8.58 43.89
N LEU A 32 -13.28 -7.45 44.41
CA LEU A 32 -14.43 -7.41 45.32
C LEU A 32 -15.76 -7.68 44.60
N CYS A 33 -15.95 -7.19 43.37
CA CYS A 33 -17.16 -7.49 42.60
C CYS A 33 -17.22 -8.97 42.19
N SER A 34 -16.10 -9.56 41.76
CA SER A 34 -16.01 -11.01 41.52
C SER A 34 -16.31 -11.80 42.79
N GLU A 35 -15.79 -11.37 43.94
CA GLU A 35 -15.99 -12.08 45.21
C GLU A 35 -17.44 -12.04 45.67
N ILE A 36 -18.09 -10.87 45.61
CA ILE A 36 -19.51 -10.78 45.98
C ILE A 36 -20.39 -11.60 45.00
N PHE A 37 -20.01 -11.71 43.72
CA PHE A 37 -20.68 -12.60 42.77
C PHE A 37 -20.49 -14.09 43.12
N ARG A 38 -19.29 -14.51 43.57
CA ARG A 38 -19.05 -15.88 44.04
C ARG A 38 -19.87 -16.23 45.28
N ILE A 39 -19.95 -15.29 46.23
CA ILE A 39 -20.78 -15.44 47.44
C ILE A 39 -22.26 -15.56 47.04
N THR A 40 -22.71 -14.68 46.13
CA THR A 40 -24.08 -14.73 45.59
C THR A 40 -24.36 -16.09 44.94
N LEU A 41 -23.48 -16.59 44.07
CA LEU A 41 -23.64 -17.89 43.42
C LEU A 41 -23.73 -19.02 44.45
N SER A 42 -22.89 -18.97 45.48
CA SER A 42 -22.84 -19.98 46.55
C SER A 42 -24.08 -19.99 47.44
N SER A 43 -24.78 -18.84 47.57
CA SER A 43 -26.03 -18.74 48.33
C SER A 43 -27.22 -19.42 47.63
N TYR A 44 -27.24 -19.41 46.29
CA TYR A 44 -28.28 -20.07 45.48
C TYR A 44 -27.91 -21.53 45.17
N ILE A 45 -26.63 -21.81 44.93
CA ILE A 45 -26.14 -23.12 44.52
C ILE A 45 -24.99 -23.52 45.44
N LYS A 46 -25.24 -24.46 46.36
CA LYS A 46 -24.20 -25.02 47.22
C LYS A 46 -23.05 -25.57 46.35
N PRO A 47 -21.76 -25.32 46.67
CA PRO A 47 -20.62 -25.73 45.83
C PRO A 47 -20.64 -27.20 45.39
N GLY A 48 -21.01 -28.13 46.28
CA GLY A 48 -21.13 -29.55 45.96
C GLY A 48 -22.26 -29.93 44.99
N LYS A 49 -23.21 -29.03 44.71
CA LYS A 49 -24.29 -29.20 43.73
C LYS A 49 -24.02 -28.47 42.40
N LEU A 50 -23.03 -27.59 42.36
CA LEU A 50 -22.76 -26.73 41.20
C LEU A 50 -22.56 -27.54 39.91
N ARG A 51 -21.79 -28.64 39.98
CA ARG A 51 -21.55 -29.49 38.81
C ARG A 51 -22.85 -30.07 38.23
N SER A 52 -23.73 -30.60 39.09
CA SER A 52 -25.01 -31.16 38.66
C SER A 52 -25.94 -30.13 38.00
N VAL A 53 -25.89 -28.87 38.45
CA VAL A 53 -26.68 -27.78 37.87
C VAL A 53 -26.11 -27.34 36.52
N LEU A 54 -24.78 -27.22 36.42
CA LEU A 54 -24.09 -26.90 35.17
C LEU A 54 -24.33 -27.96 34.09
N ASP A 55 -24.22 -29.25 34.46
CA ASP A 55 -24.44 -30.35 33.53
C ASP A 55 -25.90 -30.42 33.06
N ARG A 56 -26.87 -30.11 33.95
CA ARG A 56 -28.29 -30.03 33.59
C ARG A 56 -28.57 -28.93 32.56
N ASP A 57 -27.99 -27.74 32.76
CA ASP A 57 -28.22 -26.57 31.90
C ASP A 57 -27.16 -26.42 30.79
N ARG A 58 -26.38 -27.49 30.54
CA ARG A 58 -25.18 -27.48 29.68
C ARG A 58 -25.44 -26.96 28.28
N THR A 59 -26.48 -27.46 27.60
CA THR A 59 -26.81 -27.05 26.22
C THR A 59 -27.19 -25.57 26.13
N LYS A 60 -27.75 -24.99 27.19
CA LYS A 60 -28.07 -23.55 27.28
C LYS A 60 -26.79 -22.74 27.53
N LEU A 61 -25.99 -23.16 28.50
CA LEU A 61 -24.77 -22.47 28.90
C LEU A 61 -23.67 -22.52 27.83
N GLU A 62 -23.50 -23.64 27.13
CA GLU A 62 -22.52 -23.78 26.03
C GLU A 62 -22.84 -22.88 24.83
N LYS A 63 -24.06 -22.35 24.71
CA LYS A 63 -24.42 -21.38 23.66
C LYS A 63 -24.04 -19.94 24.00
N ILE A 64 -23.89 -19.61 25.29
CA ILE A 64 -23.67 -18.24 25.77
C ILE A 64 -22.29 -18.02 26.39
N MET A 65 -21.54 -19.10 26.67
CA MET A 65 -20.15 -19.02 27.14
C MET A 65 -19.19 -19.07 25.97
N ASN A 66 -18.05 -18.39 26.09
CA ASN A 66 -16.95 -18.49 25.12
C ASN A 66 -16.12 -19.78 25.32
N VAL A 67 -15.13 -20.03 24.45
CA VAL A 67 -14.33 -21.26 24.49
C VAL A 67 -13.55 -21.39 25.80
N SER A 68 -12.89 -20.33 26.26
CA SER A 68 -12.13 -20.34 27.52
C SER A 68 -13.02 -20.67 28.72
N GLN A 69 -14.20 -20.05 28.80
CA GLN A 69 -15.19 -20.32 29.85
C GLN A 69 -15.71 -21.76 29.82
N LYS A 70 -15.97 -22.32 28.62
CA LYS A 70 -16.37 -23.74 28.48
C LYS A 70 -15.27 -24.67 28.97
N GLU A 71 -14.01 -24.35 28.75
CA GLU A 71 -12.89 -25.14 29.25
C GLU A 71 -12.82 -25.09 30.78
N GLN A 72 -12.90 -23.89 31.37
CA GLN A 72 -12.90 -23.71 32.84
C GLN A 72 -14.04 -24.48 33.52
N VAL A 73 -15.22 -24.52 32.89
CA VAL A 73 -16.42 -25.15 33.46
C VAL A 73 -16.46 -26.66 33.19
N TYR A 74 -16.11 -27.13 31.99
CA TYR A 74 -16.40 -28.51 31.55
C TYR A 74 -15.18 -29.43 31.37
N LYS A 75 -13.94 -28.92 31.22
CA LYS A 75 -12.75 -29.78 31.04
C LYS A 75 -12.13 -30.30 32.34
N THR A 76 -12.42 -29.69 33.49
CA THR A 76 -11.84 -30.11 34.78
C THR A 76 -12.42 -31.46 35.23
N PRO A 77 -11.61 -32.54 35.35
CA PRO A 77 -12.10 -33.84 35.80
C PRO A 77 -12.31 -33.86 37.31
N GLY A 78 -13.53 -34.16 37.78
CA GLY A 78 -13.83 -34.38 39.21
C GLY A 78 -15.12 -33.69 39.70
N ASN A 79 -15.59 -34.10 40.88
CA ASN A 79 -16.85 -33.61 41.48
C ASN A 79 -16.75 -32.21 42.14
N ALA A 80 -15.54 -31.66 42.35
CA ALA A 80 -15.33 -30.39 43.04
C ALA A 80 -14.84 -29.31 42.06
N LEU A 81 -15.79 -28.59 41.46
CA LEU A 81 -15.49 -27.41 40.64
C LEU A 81 -15.25 -26.21 41.57
N SER A 82 -14.06 -25.62 41.50
CA SER A 82 -13.70 -24.41 42.24
C SER A 82 -14.13 -23.18 41.44
N THR A 83 -14.89 -22.26 42.06
CA THR A 83 -15.28 -20.97 41.45
C THR A 83 -14.24 -19.87 41.65
N LYS A 84 -13.11 -20.17 42.31
CA LYS A 84 -12.04 -19.19 42.59
C LYS A 84 -11.41 -18.63 41.33
N ASP A 85 -11.31 -19.47 40.29
CA ASP A 85 -10.65 -19.13 39.04
C ASP A 85 -11.62 -18.55 38.00
N PHE A 86 -12.91 -18.45 38.33
CA PHE A 86 -13.90 -17.85 37.42
C PHE A 86 -13.76 -16.32 37.43
N ASP A 87 -13.65 -15.76 36.23
CA ASP A 87 -13.72 -14.33 36.00
C ASP A 87 -15.14 -13.78 36.26
N ILE A 88 -15.25 -12.46 36.43
CA ILE A 88 -16.52 -11.81 36.77
C ILE A 88 -17.61 -12.01 35.72
N SER A 89 -17.24 -12.19 34.45
CA SER A 89 -18.17 -12.35 33.33
C SER A 89 -18.77 -13.74 33.33
N LEU A 90 -17.95 -14.77 33.54
CA LEU A 90 -18.45 -16.12 33.78
C LEU A 90 -19.35 -16.16 35.02
N LEU A 91 -18.96 -15.52 36.12
CA LEU A 91 -19.78 -15.46 37.32
C LEU A 91 -21.14 -14.80 37.07
N TYR A 92 -21.17 -13.69 36.32
CA TYR A 92 -22.43 -13.04 35.91
C TYR A 92 -23.29 -13.96 35.03
N ILE A 93 -22.71 -14.65 34.05
CA ILE A 93 -23.43 -15.62 33.19
C ILE A 93 -24.12 -16.67 34.06
N LEU A 94 -23.42 -17.22 35.06
CA LEU A 94 -23.97 -18.23 35.96
C LEU A 94 -25.08 -17.66 36.86
N LEU A 95 -24.87 -16.47 37.45
CA LEU A 95 -25.88 -15.81 38.29
C LEU A 95 -27.19 -15.57 37.52
N ARG A 96 -27.09 -15.05 36.31
CA ARG A 96 -28.25 -14.75 35.45
C ARG A 96 -28.99 -16.01 35.00
N ASN A 97 -28.27 -17.09 34.69
CA ASN A 97 -28.85 -18.20 33.94
C ASN A 97 -29.22 -19.44 34.75
N ILE A 98 -28.55 -19.68 35.88
CA ILE A 98 -28.75 -20.91 36.68
C ILE A 98 -29.16 -20.68 38.14
N CYS A 99 -29.07 -19.44 38.66
CA CYS A 99 -29.49 -19.15 40.03
C CYS A 99 -31.00 -18.83 40.18
N GLY A 100 -31.71 -18.62 39.06
CA GLY A 100 -33.14 -18.31 39.10
C GLY A 100 -33.49 -16.97 39.76
N ILE A 101 -32.56 -16.01 39.75
CA ILE A 101 -32.75 -14.67 40.30
C ILE A 101 -33.86 -13.94 39.49
N PRO A 102 -34.93 -13.42 40.14
CA PRO A 102 -35.97 -12.66 39.45
C PRO A 102 -35.37 -11.44 38.75
N GLN A 103 -35.64 -11.30 37.46
CA GLN A 103 -35.16 -10.16 36.68
C GLN A 103 -35.72 -8.83 37.21
N HIS A 104 -34.93 -7.76 37.14
CA HIS A 104 -35.43 -6.40 37.38
C HIS A 104 -36.44 -5.99 36.29
N LYS A 105 -37.16 -4.89 36.48
CA LYS A 105 -38.32 -4.51 35.64
C LYS A 105 -38.03 -4.41 34.14
N LYS A 106 -36.79 -4.05 33.78
CA LYS A 106 -36.34 -3.91 32.39
C LYS A 106 -35.70 -5.17 31.79
N GLY A 107 -35.56 -6.24 32.57
CA GLY A 107 -34.97 -7.50 32.15
C GLY A 107 -33.44 -7.44 32.02
N TRP A 108 -32.80 -8.60 32.18
CA TRP A 108 -31.35 -8.75 32.04
C TRP A 108 -30.84 -8.32 30.67
N GLY A 109 -29.71 -7.62 30.63
CA GLY A 109 -29.15 -7.01 29.42
C GLY A 109 -29.39 -5.51 29.33
N ASN A 110 -30.41 -4.98 30.03
CA ASN A 110 -30.83 -3.58 29.96
C ASN A 110 -30.50 -2.80 31.23
N PRO A 111 -30.15 -1.49 31.14
CA PRO A 111 -29.93 -0.65 32.32
C PRO A 111 -31.16 -0.63 33.25
N PRO A 112 -31.02 -0.95 34.56
CA PRO A 112 -32.12 -0.90 35.52
C PRO A 112 -32.70 0.51 35.71
N ASP A 113 -33.87 0.61 36.35
CA ASP A 113 -34.44 1.92 36.71
C ASP A 113 -33.64 2.60 37.82
N ASN A 114 -33.56 3.93 37.78
CA ASN A 114 -32.92 4.73 38.83
C ASN A 114 -33.63 4.46 40.17
N GLY A 115 -32.88 3.95 41.16
CA GLY A 115 -33.40 3.58 42.47
C GLY A 115 -33.87 2.12 42.62
N ASP A 116 -33.81 1.30 41.56
CA ASP A 116 -34.05 -0.14 41.67
C ASP A 116 -32.89 -0.82 42.41
N ASN A 117 -33.10 -1.14 43.68
CA ASN A 117 -32.13 -1.80 44.54
C ASN A 117 -32.35 -3.32 44.62
N SER A 118 -33.07 -3.93 43.68
CA SER A 118 -33.19 -5.40 43.62
C SER A 118 -31.84 -6.06 43.36
N LEU A 119 -31.66 -7.30 43.83
CA LEU A 119 -30.44 -8.08 43.61
C LEU A 119 -30.05 -8.14 42.12
N ALA A 120 -31.03 -8.36 41.23
CA ALA A 120 -30.79 -8.37 39.79
C ALA A 120 -30.33 -7.01 39.25
N ALA A 121 -30.92 -5.91 39.72
CA ALA A 121 -30.52 -4.57 39.30
C ALA A 121 -29.09 -4.22 39.73
N CYS A 122 -28.67 -4.61 40.95
CA CYS A 122 -27.30 -4.39 41.41
C CYS A 122 -26.27 -5.22 40.59
N ILE A 123 -26.56 -6.50 40.33
CA ILE A 123 -25.71 -7.37 39.49
C ILE A 123 -25.57 -6.80 38.08
N GLU A 124 -26.67 -6.32 37.51
CA GLU A 124 -26.71 -5.73 36.18
C GLU A 124 -25.89 -4.43 36.09
N ARG A 125 -25.97 -3.55 37.10
CA ARG A 125 -25.17 -2.32 37.15
C ARG A 125 -23.67 -2.59 37.24
N ILE A 126 -23.25 -3.57 38.02
CA ILE A 126 -21.83 -3.98 38.09
C ILE A 126 -21.35 -4.45 36.71
N ARG A 127 -22.15 -5.24 35.97
CA ARG A 127 -21.81 -5.63 34.60
C ARG A 127 -21.65 -4.42 33.67
N ILE A 128 -22.60 -3.48 33.72
CA ILE A 128 -22.56 -2.27 32.89
C ILE A 128 -21.31 -1.44 33.20
N GLN A 129 -20.98 -1.24 34.48
CA GLN A 129 -19.77 -0.50 34.86
C GLN A 129 -18.49 -1.23 34.42
N ARG A 130 -18.42 -2.56 34.57
CA ARG A 130 -17.31 -3.37 34.04
C ARG A 130 -17.13 -3.14 32.54
N ASN A 131 -18.21 -3.16 31.77
CA ASN A 131 -18.14 -2.94 30.33
C ASN A 131 -17.69 -1.53 29.96
N LEU A 132 -18.20 -0.52 30.67
CA LEU A 132 -17.80 0.88 30.49
C LEU A 132 -16.31 1.07 30.81
N ILE A 133 -15.84 0.50 31.92
CA ILE A 133 -14.44 0.60 32.35
C ILE A 133 -13.52 -0.19 31.40
N SER A 134 -13.95 -1.36 30.93
CA SER A 134 -13.21 -2.14 29.92
C SER A 134 -13.12 -1.42 28.56
N ALA A 135 -14.20 -0.75 28.14
CA ALA A 135 -14.27 -0.03 26.87
C ALA A 135 -13.39 1.25 26.79
N HIS A 136 -12.86 1.75 27.91
CA HIS A 136 -11.94 2.91 27.94
C HIS A 136 -10.51 2.61 27.41
N SER A 137 -10.38 1.62 26.52
CA SER A 137 -9.11 1.05 26.03
C SER A 137 -8.50 1.75 24.79
N PRO A 138 -8.30 3.08 24.81
CA PRO A 138 -7.10 3.62 24.15
C PRO A 138 -6.04 4.15 25.14
N ASN A 139 -6.44 4.76 26.27
CA ASN A 139 -5.52 5.59 27.07
C ASN A 139 -5.45 5.25 28.57
N GLY A 140 -6.29 4.36 29.11
CA GLY A 140 -6.19 3.85 30.49
C GLY A 140 -6.22 4.93 31.59
N LYS A 141 -6.99 6.00 31.42
CA LYS A 141 -7.04 7.19 32.29
C LYS A 141 -8.49 7.55 32.63
N ILE A 142 -8.80 7.81 33.90
CA ILE A 142 -10.13 8.26 34.37
C ILE A 142 -9.98 9.52 35.23
N GLU A 143 -10.74 10.57 34.90
CA GLU A 143 -10.78 11.83 35.67
C GLU A 143 -11.29 11.63 37.08
N ASP A 144 -10.76 12.39 38.04
CA ASP A 144 -11.10 12.27 39.46
C ASP A 144 -12.62 12.31 39.72
N VAL A 145 -13.36 13.19 39.03
CA VAL A 145 -14.81 13.34 39.19
C VAL A 145 -15.56 12.09 38.70
N GLU A 146 -15.15 11.55 37.54
CA GLU A 146 -15.74 10.34 36.99
C GLU A 146 -15.38 9.11 37.83
N PHE A 147 -14.14 9.03 38.30
CA PHE A 147 -13.65 8.00 39.19
C PHE A 147 -14.47 7.94 40.48
N GLN A 148 -14.65 9.06 41.19
CA GLN A 148 -15.45 9.10 42.42
C GLN A 148 -16.88 8.62 42.19
N LYS A 149 -17.51 9.09 41.12
CA LYS A 149 -18.87 8.69 40.78
C LYS A 149 -18.97 7.17 40.56
N LYS A 150 -18.11 6.59 39.73
CA LYS A 150 -18.10 5.15 39.44
C LYS A 150 -17.76 4.32 40.68
N TRP A 151 -16.84 4.81 41.51
CA TRP A 151 -16.43 4.15 42.74
C TRP A 151 -17.58 4.06 43.74
N ASP A 152 -18.29 5.17 43.97
CA ASP A 152 -19.42 5.23 44.89
C ASP A 152 -20.61 4.39 44.40
N GLU A 153 -20.88 4.38 43.10
CA GLU A 153 -21.90 3.53 42.48
C GLU A 153 -21.59 2.04 42.71
N LEU A 154 -20.37 1.60 42.39
CA LEU A 154 -19.93 0.22 42.62
C LEU A 154 -19.93 -0.15 44.10
N ARG A 155 -19.44 0.73 44.98
CA ARG A 155 -19.47 0.55 46.44
C ARG A 155 -20.89 0.31 46.94
N ASN A 156 -21.84 1.11 46.48
CA ASN A 156 -23.24 0.97 46.87
C ASN A 156 -23.82 -0.37 46.37
N ASP A 157 -23.57 -0.74 45.11
CA ASP A 157 -24.07 -2.00 44.54
C ASP A 157 -23.49 -3.24 45.25
N ILE A 158 -22.19 -3.26 45.56
CA ILE A 158 -21.55 -4.34 46.35
C ILE A 158 -22.25 -4.46 47.71
N THR A 159 -22.43 -3.34 48.42
CA THR A 159 -23.05 -3.33 49.76
C THR A 159 -24.51 -3.78 49.71
N GLN A 160 -25.26 -3.39 48.67
CA GLN A 160 -26.66 -3.81 48.52
C GLN A 160 -26.76 -5.30 48.18
N ILE A 161 -25.88 -5.84 47.33
CA ILE A 161 -25.83 -7.29 47.08
C ILE A 161 -25.50 -8.04 48.37
N GLU A 162 -24.55 -7.58 49.17
CA GLU A 162 -24.23 -8.17 50.47
C GLU A 162 -25.45 -8.23 51.39
N ARG A 163 -26.18 -7.11 51.54
CA ARG A 163 -27.41 -7.08 52.35
C ARG A 163 -28.48 -8.07 51.86
N HIS A 164 -28.61 -8.25 50.54
CA HIS A 164 -29.55 -9.23 49.97
C HIS A 164 -29.15 -10.68 50.25
N VAL A 165 -27.85 -10.97 50.25
CA VAL A 165 -27.33 -12.35 50.23
C VAL A 165 -26.92 -12.83 51.62
N THR A 166 -26.24 -11.99 52.41
CA THR A 166 -25.69 -12.35 53.71
C THR A 166 -26.32 -11.56 54.87
N GLY A 167 -26.99 -10.43 54.58
CA GLY A 167 -27.53 -9.52 55.59
C GLY A 167 -26.47 -8.73 56.36
N GLY A 168 -25.20 -8.77 55.92
CA GLY A 168 -24.07 -8.07 56.53
C GLY A 168 -23.74 -6.72 55.87
N GLU A 169 -22.72 -6.04 56.41
CA GLU A 169 -22.14 -4.81 55.86
C GLU A 169 -20.59 -4.85 55.81
N GLY A 170 -20.00 -6.06 55.75
CA GLY A 170 -18.54 -6.27 55.87
C GLY A 170 -17.74 -5.91 54.62
N PHE A 171 -18.36 -5.86 53.43
CA PHE A 171 -17.66 -5.45 52.20
C PHE A 171 -17.35 -3.95 52.19
N LYS A 172 -18.06 -3.14 52.98
CA LYS A 172 -17.82 -1.69 53.07
C LYS A 172 -16.38 -1.38 53.49
N ASP A 173 -15.88 -2.07 54.52
CA ASP A 173 -14.51 -1.91 55.00
C ASP A 173 -13.49 -2.39 53.94
N SER A 174 -13.78 -3.49 53.25
CA SER A 174 -12.91 -4.00 52.17
C SER A 174 -12.81 -3.05 50.98
N VAL A 175 -13.90 -2.37 50.61
CA VAL A 175 -13.89 -1.33 49.57
C VAL A 175 -13.13 -0.10 50.03
N ASP A 176 -13.27 0.31 51.30
CA ASP A 176 -12.49 1.42 51.88
C ASP A 176 -10.98 1.12 51.92
N ASP A 177 -10.60 -0.13 52.20
CA ASP A 177 -9.20 -0.56 52.21
C ASP A 177 -8.60 -0.57 50.80
N LEU A 178 -9.33 -1.08 49.80
CA LEU A 178 -8.87 -1.07 48.41
C LEU A 178 -8.72 0.37 47.89
N TYR A 179 -9.62 1.28 48.30
CA TYR A 179 -9.53 2.70 47.96
C TYR A 179 -8.25 3.36 48.49
N LYS A 180 -7.78 2.94 49.67
CA LYS A 180 -6.57 3.50 50.33
C LYS A 180 -5.28 2.74 50.00
N CYS A 181 -5.38 1.56 49.40
CA CYS A 181 -4.24 0.71 49.09
C CYS A 181 -3.24 1.42 48.17
N LYS A 182 -1.93 1.28 48.43
CA LYS A 182 -0.90 1.81 47.53
C LYS A 182 -0.78 0.88 46.31
N LEU A 183 -0.94 1.44 45.12
CA LEU A 183 -0.71 0.72 43.88
C LEU A 183 0.78 0.73 43.54
N ASN A 184 1.25 -0.37 42.97
CA ASN A 184 2.55 -0.49 42.32
C ASN A 184 2.33 -1.10 40.93
N HIS A 185 3.34 -1.00 40.08
CA HIS A 185 3.26 -1.43 38.68
C HIS A 185 2.74 -2.88 38.52
N ASP A 186 3.22 -3.81 39.36
CA ASP A 186 2.83 -5.23 39.27
C ASP A 186 1.35 -5.47 39.59
N ILE A 187 0.78 -4.72 40.53
CA ILE A 187 -0.63 -4.81 40.90
C ILE A 187 -1.52 -4.19 39.82
N GLU A 188 -1.06 -3.10 39.21
CA GLU A 188 -1.79 -2.38 38.17
C GLU A 188 -1.91 -3.19 36.88
N GLU A 189 -0.80 -3.76 36.41
CA GLU A 189 -0.75 -4.63 35.23
C GLU A 189 -1.65 -5.85 35.44
N LYS A 190 -1.59 -6.45 36.64
CA LYS A 190 -2.47 -7.56 37.01
C LYS A 190 -3.96 -7.18 36.93
N TYR A 191 -4.37 -6.06 37.52
CA TYR A 191 -5.77 -5.65 37.49
C TYR A 191 -6.28 -5.37 36.09
N GLN A 192 -5.45 -4.79 35.23
CA GLN A 192 -5.81 -4.53 33.84
C GLN A 192 -5.92 -5.82 33.03
N ASP A 193 -4.97 -6.74 33.19
CA ASP A 193 -4.99 -8.02 32.50
C ASP A 193 -6.17 -8.90 32.94
N ASP A 194 -6.47 -8.93 34.23
CA ASP A 194 -7.62 -9.67 34.76
C ASP A 194 -8.95 -9.10 34.24
N LEU A 195 -9.05 -7.77 34.07
CA LEU A 195 -10.23 -7.13 33.49
C LEU A 195 -10.34 -7.43 31.98
N LYS A 196 -9.24 -7.33 31.22
CA LYS A 196 -9.20 -7.66 29.79
C LYS A 196 -9.56 -9.12 29.50
N LYS A 197 -9.10 -10.05 30.34
CA LYS A 197 -9.47 -11.48 30.25
C LYS A 197 -10.96 -11.71 30.48
N SER A 198 -11.59 -10.85 31.28
CA SER A 198 -13.04 -10.91 31.54
C SER A 198 -13.89 -10.24 30.44
N ASP A 199 -13.30 -9.52 29.48
CA ASP A 199 -14.11 -8.80 28.49
C ASP A 199 -14.69 -9.77 27.45
N ASP A 200 -16.01 -9.96 27.49
CA ASP A 200 -16.74 -10.83 26.57
C ASP A 200 -17.55 -9.97 25.57
N PRO A 201 -17.19 -9.97 24.27
CA PRO A 201 -17.83 -9.11 23.27
C PRO A 201 -19.30 -9.46 22.98
N GLU A 202 -19.78 -10.67 23.33
CA GLU A 202 -21.19 -11.06 23.13
C GLU A 202 -22.13 -10.49 24.21
N GLU A 203 -21.62 -10.17 25.40
CA GLU A 203 -22.41 -9.70 26.54
C GLU A 203 -22.73 -8.19 26.50
N ASN A 204 -22.05 -7.45 25.62
CA ASN A 204 -21.99 -5.98 25.61
C ASN A 204 -22.90 -5.31 24.55
N MET A 205 -23.91 -6.01 24.00
CA MET A 205 -24.74 -5.48 22.90
C MET A 205 -26.22 -5.22 23.30
N PRO A 206 -26.68 -3.95 23.41
CA PRO A 206 -28.11 -3.65 23.37
C PRO A 206 -28.67 -3.77 21.93
N PRO A 207 -29.98 -4.03 21.77
CA PRO A 207 -30.57 -4.34 20.46
C PRO A 207 -30.61 -3.13 19.54
N ARG A 208 -29.98 -3.30 18.36
CA ARG A 208 -30.04 -2.44 17.15
C ARG A 208 -29.50 -1.00 17.30
N LEU A 209 -28.25 -0.79 16.88
CA LEU A 209 -27.84 0.19 15.83
C LEU A 209 -26.30 0.25 15.67
N LYS A 210 -25.86 -0.09 14.44
CA LYS A 210 -24.64 0.25 13.67
C LYS A 210 -23.29 0.48 14.42
N LYS A 211 -22.34 -0.45 14.20
CA LYS A 211 -20.90 -0.28 14.50
C LYS A 211 -20.08 -0.06 13.23
N THR A 212 -19.11 0.86 13.31
CA THR A 212 -17.87 0.92 12.50
C THR A 212 -16.76 0.08 13.16
N PRO A 213 -15.74 -0.37 12.41
CA PRO A 213 -15.22 -1.74 12.52
C PRO A 213 -13.83 -1.89 13.17
N GLN A 214 -13.66 -2.98 13.93
CA GLN A 214 -12.38 -3.62 14.21
C GLN A 214 -12.48 -5.08 13.71
N CYS A 215 -11.46 -5.55 12.99
CA CYS A 215 -11.49 -6.75 12.17
C CYS A 215 -11.54 -8.04 13.01
N SER A 216 -12.74 -8.57 13.25
CA SER A 216 -12.97 -10.01 13.46
C SER A 216 -13.99 -10.48 12.44
N THR A 217 -13.53 -11.23 11.45
CA THR A 217 -14.30 -11.70 10.30
C THR A 217 -15.08 -12.96 10.67
N ASN A 218 -16.23 -12.83 11.34
CA ASN A 218 -17.19 -13.95 11.40
C ASN A 218 -18.02 -14.01 10.10
N LYS A 219 -17.32 -14.15 8.97
CA LYS A 219 -17.94 -14.34 7.65
C LYS A 219 -18.75 -15.64 7.68
N GLN A 220 -19.96 -15.58 7.12
CA GLN A 220 -20.89 -16.71 7.15
C GLN A 220 -20.62 -17.73 6.04
N LEU A 221 -20.00 -17.28 4.94
CA LEU A 221 -19.72 -18.08 3.76
C LEU A 221 -18.31 -17.80 3.24
N VAL A 222 -17.63 -18.85 2.76
CA VAL A 222 -16.39 -18.73 2.01
C VAL A 222 -16.69 -19.10 0.56
N ALA A 223 -16.33 -18.21 -0.36
CA ALA A 223 -16.42 -18.43 -1.79
C ALA A 223 -15.00 -18.44 -2.36
N ALA A 224 -14.65 -19.45 -3.15
CA ALA A 224 -13.39 -19.53 -3.84
C ALA A 224 -13.58 -19.36 -5.34
N ILE A 225 -12.68 -18.62 -5.96
CA ILE A 225 -12.46 -18.55 -7.38
C ILE A 225 -11.10 -19.17 -7.65
N ASP A 226 -11.11 -20.28 -8.40
CA ASP A 226 -9.91 -20.82 -9.01
C ASP A 226 -9.80 -20.26 -10.43
N PHE A 227 -9.02 -19.19 -10.58
CA PHE A 227 -8.84 -18.53 -11.88
C PHE A 227 -7.66 -19.18 -12.61
N GLY A 228 -7.83 -20.32 -13.26
CA GLY A 228 -6.72 -21.05 -13.89
C GLY A 228 -6.36 -20.54 -15.29
N THR A 229 -5.23 -21.01 -15.84
CA THR A 229 -4.80 -20.65 -17.20
C THR A 229 -5.71 -21.24 -18.28
N ALA A 230 -5.97 -22.55 -18.18
CA ALA A 230 -6.79 -23.25 -19.18
C ALA A 230 -8.26 -23.30 -18.76
N TYR A 231 -8.52 -23.52 -17.48
CA TYR A 231 -9.85 -23.66 -16.92
C TYR A 231 -9.97 -22.90 -15.59
N SER A 232 -11.12 -22.27 -15.39
CA SER A 232 -11.50 -21.58 -14.16
C SER A 232 -12.78 -22.18 -13.57
N GLY A 233 -13.00 -21.96 -12.28
CA GLY A 233 -14.23 -22.36 -11.62
C GLY A 233 -14.44 -21.61 -10.30
N HIS A 234 -15.64 -21.72 -9.76
CA HIS A 234 -15.94 -21.21 -8.43
C HIS A 234 -16.64 -22.28 -7.58
N ALA A 235 -16.46 -22.16 -6.27
CA ALA A 235 -17.01 -23.05 -5.27
C ALA A 235 -17.26 -22.29 -3.98
N PHE A 236 -18.12 -22.82 -3.11
CA PHE A 236 -18.38 -22.21 -1.82
C PHE A 236 -18.73 -23.24 -0.75
N SER A 237 -18.61 -22.82 0.51
CA SER A 237 -19.15 -23.54 1.66
C SER A 237 -19.58 -22.55 2.73
N SER A 238 -20.70 -22.85 3.39
CA SER A 238 -21.13 -22.08 4.55
C SER A 238 -20.28 -22.48 5.76
N ARG A 239 -20.18 -21.59 6.75
CA ARG A 239 -19.50 -21.93 8.01
C ARG A 239 -20.19 -23.06 8.76
N GLY A 240 -21.51 -23.21 8.59
CA GLY A 240 -22.27 -24.33 9.15
C GLY A 240 -21.88 -25.65 8.50
N ASP A 241 -21.83 -25.69 7.17
CA ASP A 241 -21.39 -26.87 6.42
C ASP A 241 -19.96 -27.24 6.78
N PHE A 242 -19.03 -26.30 6.75
CA PHE A 242 -17.64 -26.54 7.12
C PHE A 242 -17.48 -27.12 8.53
N LYS A 243 -18.27 -26.67 9.52
CA LYS A 243 -18.20 -27.21 10.89
C LYS A 243 -18.74 -28.64 10.99
N ASN A 244 -19.74 -28.98 10.18
CA ASN A 244 -20.40 -30.29 10.20
C ASN A 244 -19.61 -31.32 9.37
N ASP A 245 -19.26 -30.95 8.15
CA ASP A 245 -18.45 -31.71 7.21
C ASP A 245 -17.60 -30.74 6.37
N PRO A 246 -16.30 -30.60 6.70
CA PRO A 246 -15.40 -29.74 5.94
C PRO A 246 -15.30 -30.07 4.44
N LEU A 247 -15.58 -31.31 4.01
CA LEU A 247 -15.56 -31.69 2.60
C LEU A 247 -16.87 -31.36 1.87
N LYS A 248 -17.89 -30.89 2.59
CA LYS A 248 -19.15 -30.39 2.01
C LYS A 248 -18.93 -29.02 1.37
N ILE A 249 -18.40 -29.07 0.15
CA ILE A 249 -18.08 -27.91 -0.68
C ILE A 249 -18.91 -28.01 -1.97
N THR A 250 -19.69 -26.96 -2.25
CA THR A 250 -20.51 -26.86 -3.46
C THR A 250 -19.66 -26.23 -4.56
N ALA A 251 -19.44 -26.97 -5.65
CA ALA A 251 -18.78 -26.46 -6.86
C ALA A 251 -19.78 -26.45 -8.02
N HIS A 252 -19.73 -25.40 -8.83
CA HIS A 252 -20.69 -25.21 -9.92
C HIS A 252 -20.45 -26.18 -11.08
N LYS A 253 -21.53 -26.72 -11.66
CA LYS A 253 -21.51 -27.55 -12.87
C LYS A 253 -21.74 -26.69 -14.12
N TRP A 254 -20.67 -26.38 -14.84
CA TRP A 254 -20.66 -25.44 -15.97
C TRP A 254 -21.26 -25.98 -17.26
N SER A 255 -21.34 -27.30 -17.41
CA SER A 255 -21.93 -27.95 -18.58
C SER A 255 -22.86 -29.08 -18.16
N ARG A 256 -24.08 -29.08 -18.71
CA ARG A 256 -25.06 -30.16 -18.52
C ARG A 256 -24.62 -31.45 -19.22
N ASP A 257 -23.92 -31.32 -20.34
CA ASP A 257 -23.55 -32.45 -21.21
C ASP A 257 -22.22 -33.10 -20.80
N LEU A 258 -21.25 -32.30 -20.34
CA LEU A 258 -19.90 -32.77 -19.98
C LEU A 258 -19.68 -32.98 -18.48
N LEU A 259 -20.66 -32.63 -17.63
CA LEU A 259 -20.59 -32.71 -16.16
C LEU A 259 -19.31 -32.07 -15.57
N THR A 260 -18.75 -31.04 -16.22
CA THR A 260 -17.51 -30.39 -15.76
C THR A 260 -17.78 -29.40 -14.63
N LEU A 261 -16.94 -29.46 -13.60
CA LEU A 261 -16.98 -28.52 -12.45
C LEU A 261 -16.12 -27.26 -12.67
N LYS A 262 -15.54 -27.12 -13.86
CA LYS A 262 -14.81 -25.95 -14.33
C LYS A 262 -15.18 -25.65 -15.78
N THR A 263 -14.92 -24.42 -16.20
CA THR A 263 -15.12 -23.91 -17.55
C THR A 263 -13.79 -23.39 -18.13
N PRO A 264 -13.57 -23.40 -19.46
CA PRO A 264 -12.40 -22.80 -20.07
C PRO A 264 -12.18 -21.34 -19.65
N THR A 265 -10.93 -20.90 -19.54
CA THR A 265 -10.59 -19.50 -19.24
C THR A 265 -10.55 -18.71 -20.54
N CYS A 266 -11.73 -18.34 -21.03
CA CYS A 266 -11.89 -17.49 -22.21
C CYS A 266 -13.02 -16.47 -22.02
N ALA A 267 -12.84 -15.31 -22.62
CA ALA A 267 -13.71 -14.15 -22.46
C ALA A 267 -14.01 -13.54 -23.84
N LEU A 268 -15.30 -13.40 -24.15
CA LEU A 268 -15.78 -12.83 -25.39
C LEU A 268 -16.35 -11.44 -25.12
N PHE A 269 -15.83 -10.43 -25.82
CA PHE A 269 -16.32 -9.06 -25.79
C PHE A 269 -16.90 -8.67 -27.14
N ASP A 270 -17.92 -7.81 -27.13
CA ASP A 270 -18.45 -7.20 -28.36
C ASP A 270 -17.57 -6.03 -28.86
N GLY A 271 -17.95 -5.43 -29.99
CA GLY A 271 -17.26 -4.27 -30.57
C GLY A 271 -17.24 -3.02 -29.69
N THR A 272 -18.13 -2.95 -28.70
CA THR A 272 -18.15 -1.89 -27.67
C THR A 272 -17.25 -2.19 -26.48
N LYS A 273 -16.51 -3.31 -26.53
CA LYS A 273 -15.62 -3.81 -25.47
C LYS A 273 -16.38 -4.22 -24.20
N LYS A 274 -17.66 -4.58 -24.32
CA LYS A 274 -18.45 -5.14 -23.22
C LYS A 274 -18.30 -6.66 -23.21
N LEU A 275 -18.05 -7.24 -22.04
CA LEU A 275 -18.02 -8.69 -21.88
C LEU A 275 -19.43 -9.25 -22.10
N ILE A 276 -19.59 -10.14 -23.07
CA ILE A 276 -20.88 -10.76 -23.43
C ILE A 276 -20.97 -12.23 -23.04
N ALA A 277 -19.84 -12.94 -22.99
CA ALA A 277 -19.79 -14.33 -22.56
C ALA A 277 -18.43 -14.68 -21.94
N PHE A 278 -18.42 -15.70 -21.08
CA PHE A 278 -17.21 -16.28 -20.49
C PHE A 278 -17.30 -17.80 -20.54
N GLY A 279 -16.16 -18.47 -20.66
CA GLY A 279 -16.10 -19.93 -20.59
C GLY A 279 -16.74 -20.65 -21.77
N HIS A 280 -17.41 -21.78 -21.53
CA HIS A 280 -18.04 -22.57 -22.58
C HIS A 280 -19.01 -21.75 -23.45
N ASP A 281 -19.72 -20.79 -22.85
CA ASP A 281 -20.60 -19.88 -23.59
C ASP A 281 -19.80 -18.96 -24.53
N ALA A 282 -18.61 -18.51 -24.10
CA ALA A 282 -17.72 -17.71 -24.95
C ALA A 282 -17.18 -18.53 -26.13
N GLU A 283 -16.72 -19.76 -25.90
CA GLU A 283 -16.26 -20.65 -26.98
C GLU A 283 -17.37 -20.94 -27.99
N LYS A 284 -18.56 -21.29 -27.50
CA LYS A 284 -19.71 -21.60 -28.35
C LYS A 284 -20.12 -20.39 -29.18
N THR A 285 -20.32 -19.24 -28.52
CA THR A 285 -20.75 -18.01 -29.20
C THR A 285 -19.71 -17.55 -30.21
N PHE A 286 -18.42 -17.61 -29.86
CA PHE A 286 -17.36 -17.25 -30.79
C PHE A 286 -17.26 -18.21 -31.98
N GLY A 287 -17.46 -19.51 -31.77
CA GLY A 287 -17.52 -20.50 -32.85
C GLY A 287 -18.65 -20.21 -33.85
N GLU A 288 -19.84 -19.86 -33.35
CA GLU A 288 -20.99 -19.46 -34.18
C GLU A 288 -20.71 -18.16 -34.96
N LEU A 289 -20.09 -17.16 -34.32
CA LEU A 289 -19.65 -15.91 -34.95
C LEU A 289 -18.50 -16.11 -35.95
N SER A 290 -17.66 -17.13 -35.74
CA SER A 290 -16.56 -17.44 -36.64
C SER A 290 -17.10 -18.06 -37.94
N ALA A 291 -18.02 -19.02 -37.81
CA ALA A 291 -18.63 -19.73 -38.94
C ALA A 291 -19.41 -18.81 -39.91
N ASN A 292 -19.93 -17.66 -39.44
CA ASN A 292 -20.65 -16.69 -40.26
C ASN A 292 -19.85 -15.41 -40.58
N GLY A 293 -18.58 -15.32 -40.16
CA GLY A 293 -17.70 -14.17 -40.41
C GLY A 293 -17.88 -12.95 -39.48
N ALA A 294 -18.87 -12.93 -38.59
CA ALA A 294 -19.16 -11.79 -37.69
C ALA A 294 -18.17 -11.63 -36.52
N HIS A 295 -17.29 -12.62 -36.29
CA HIS A 295 -16.27 -12.59 -35.23
C HIS A 295 -15.29 -11.41 -35.35
N GLN A 296 -15.11 -10.81 -36.53
CA GLN A 296 -14.19 -9.69 -36.74
C GLN A 296 -14.53 -8.47 -35.87
N GLU A 297 -15.81 -8.27 -35.53
CA GLU A 297 -16.28 -7.18 -34.66
C GLU A 297 -16.15 -7.48 -33.17
N HIS A 298 -15.69 -8.69 -32.78
CA HIS A 298 -15.70 -9.18 -31.40
C HIS A 298 -14.31 -9.54 -30.90
N TYR A 299 -14.00 -9.32 -29.62
CA TYR A 299 -12.70 -9.69 -29.05
C TYR A 299 -12.80 -11.02 -28.31
N PHE A 300 -11.99 -12.01 -28.68
CA PHE A 300 -11.99 -13.32 -28.01
C PHE A 300 -10.63 -13.60 -27.37
N PHE A 301 -10.57 -13.44 -26.05
CA PHE A 301 -9.38 -13.73 -25.26
C PHE A 301 -9.47 -15.15 -24.73
N GLU A 302 -8.40 -15.92 -24.89
CA GLU A 302 -8.26 -17.25 -24.33
C GLU A 302 -6.89 -17.41 -23.69
N ARG A 303 -6.82 -18.20 -22.60
CA ARG A 303 -5.54 -18.58 -21.93
C ARG A 303 -4.66 -17.37 -21.56
N PHE A 304 -5.27 -16.21 -21.38
CA PHE A 304 -4.59 -14.92 -21.19
C PHE A 304 -3.93 -14.78 -19.81
N LYS A 305 -4.17 -15.71 -18.86
CA LYS A 305 -3.50 -15.75 -17.55
C LYS A 305 -1.97 -15.80 -17.67
N MET A 306 -1.44 -16.49 -18.68
CA MET A 306 0.01 -16.63 -18.87
C MET A 306 0.70 -15.35 -19.35
N GLN A 307 -0.05 -14.32 -19.73
CA GLN A 307 0.50 -13.00 -20.03
C GLN A 307 1.09 -12.32 -18.78
N LEU A 308 0.68 -12.76 -17.58
CA LEU A 308 1.22 -12.27 -16.30
C LEU A 308 2.50 -13.01 -15.87
N TYR A 309 2.86 -14.12 -16.54
CA TYR A 309 4.04 -14.90 -16.16
C TYR A 309 5.30 -14.32 -16.82
N GLU A 310 6.15 -13.69 -16.00
CA GLU A 310 7.51 -13.28 -16.38
C GLU A 310 8.52 -14.39 -16.06
N LYS A 311 9.40 -14.71 -17.02
CA LYS A 311 10.52 -15.60 -16.78
C LYS A 311 11.75 -14.74 -16.52
N ASN A 312 12.48 -15.00 -15.43
CA ASN A 312 13.78 -14.37 -15.21
C ASN A 312 14.69 -14.69 -16.42
N GLY A 313 15.08 -13.65 -17.17
CA GLY A 313 15.98 -13.74 -18.33
C GLY A 313 15.34 -13.56 -19.71
N ASP A 314 14.02 -13.36 -19.82
CA ASP A 314 13.41 -12.92 -21.09
C ASP A 314 13.50 -11.39 -21.19
N GLU A 315 14.61 -10.87 -21.74
CA GLU A 315 14.82 -9.42 -21.96
C GLU A 315 13.72 -8.76 -22.83
N GLU A 316 12.98 -9.55 -23.61
CA GLU A 316 11.90 -9.06 -24.50
C GLU A 316 10.55 -8.87 -23.80
N LYS A 317 10.30 -9.48 -22.63
CA LYS A 317 9.00 -9.33 -21.95
C LYS A 317 8.98 -8.03 -21.14
N LYS A 318 8.15 -7.08 -21.58
CA LYS A 318 7.84 -5.84 -20.84
C LYS A 318 7.31 -6.19 -19.46
N LYS A 319 7.86 -5.52 -18.44
CA LYS A 319 7.41 -5.64 -17.06
C LYS A 319 5.90 -5.37 -16.93
N LEU A 320 5.21 -6.17 -16.13
CA LEU A 320 3.79 -6.01 -15.82
C LEU A 320 3.51 -4.65 -15.15
N THR A 321 2.58 -3.89 -15.74
CA THR A 321 2.11 -2.60 -15.25
C THR A 321 0.60 -2.48 -15.40
N ASP A 322 0.02 -1.44 -14.81
CA ASP A 322 -1.39 -1.04 -15.02
C ASP A 322 -1.73 -0.77 -16.50
N LYS A 323 -0.71 -0.46 -17.32
CA LYS A 323 -0.82 -0.18 -18.76
C LYS A 323 -0.61 -1.41 -19.65
N THR A 324 -0.36 -2.58 -19.08
CA THR A 324 -0.13 -3.80 -19.87
C THR A 324 -1.33 -4.08 -20.78
N MET A 325 -1.05 -4.21 -22.08
CA MET A 325 -2.02 -4.62 -23.11
C MET A 325 -1.87 -6.12 -23.37
N ILE A 326 -2.98 -6.80 -23.65
CA ILE A 326 -2.99 -8.19 -24.10
C ILE A 326 -3.77 -8.32 -25.40
N GLN A 327 -3.38 -9.30 -26.19
CA GLN A 327 -3.97 -9.58 -27.49
C GLN A 327 -5.02 -10.69 -27.41
N ASP A 328 -6.08 -10.54 -28.18
CA ASP A 328 -7.07 -11.58 -28.43
C ASP A 328 -6.57 -12.58 -29.50
N ILE A 329 -7.36 -13.62 -29.79
CA ILE A 329 -6.97 -14.67 -30.75
C ILE A 329 -6.74 -14.13 -32.18
N SER A 330 -7.27 -12.96 -32.51
CA SER A 330 -7.15 -12.29 -33.82
C SER A 330 -6.10 -11.16 -33.81
N GLY A 331 -5.39 -10.95 -32.69
CA GLY A 331 -4.36 -9.92 -32.54
C GLY A 331 -4.87 -8.54 -32.10
N LYS A 332 -6.16 -8.39 -31.79
CA LYS A 332 -6.72 -7.13 -31.29
C LYS A 332 -6.40 -6.95 -29.81
N GLU A 333 -6.12 -5.72 -29.39
CA GLU A 333 -5.63 -5.46 -28.03
C GLU A 333 -6.67 -4.82 -27.10
N LEU A 334 -6.64 -5.23 -25.84
CA LEU A 334 -7.29 -4.54 -24.71
C LEU A 334 -6.34 -4.46 -23.51
N HIS A 335 -6.63 -3.55 -22.57
CA HIS A 335 -5.93 -3.51 -21.29
C HIS A 335 -6.11 -4.83 -20.54
N ALA A 336 -5.01 -5.43 -20.10
CA ALA A 336 -5.01 -6.66 -19.33
C ALA A 336 -5.90 -6.52 -18.10
N MET A 337 -5.69 -5.46 -17.31
CA MET A 337 -6.45 -5.23 -16.07
C MET A 337 -7.97 -5.20 -16.32
N TYR A 338 -8.40 -4.64 -17.45
CA TYR A 338 -9.82 -4.62 -17.86
C TYR A 338 -10.34 -6.03 -18.20
N VAL A 339 -9.59 -6.82 -18.97
CA VAL A 339 -10.01 -8.17 -19.36
C VAL A 339 -10.12 -9.09 -18.13
N PHE A 340 -9.11 -9.07 -17.26
CA PHE A 340 -9.10 -9.89 -16.04
C PHE A 340 -10.18 -9.47 -15.05
N SER A 341 -10.36 -8.17 -14.78
CA SER A 341 -11.40 -7.70 -13.86
C SER A 341 -12.80 -8.03 -14.36
N LYS A 342 -13.05 -7.95 -15.68
CA LYS A 342 -14.34 -8.35 -16.27
C LYS A 342 -14.58 -9.85 -16.18
N ALA A 343 -13.56 -10.68 -16.40
CA ALA A 343 -13.65 -12.12 -16.24
C ALA A 343 -13.93 -12.52 -14.78
N ILE A 344 -13.23 -11.92 -13.81
CA ILE A 344 -13.47 -12.17 -12.38
C ILE A 344 -14.87 -11.70 -11.97
N GLN A 345 -15.29 -10.51 -12.42
CA GLN A 345 -16.62 -9.96 -12.19
C GLN A 345 -17.72 -10.87 -12.72
N TYR A 346 -17.53 -11.47 -13.89
CA TYR A 346 -18.48 -12.45 -14.43
C TYR A 346 -18.64 -13.64 -13.48
N MET A 347 -17.53 -14.24 -13.02
CA MET A 347 -17.59 -15.40 -12.13
C MET A 347 -18.15 -15.04 -10.74
N GLN A 348 -17.82 -13.86 -10.21
CA GLN A 348 -18.39 -13.32 -8.99
C GLN A 348 -19.91 -13.20 -9.11
N ASN A 349 -20.39 -12.52 -10.16
CA ASN A 349 -21.82 -12.32 -10.42
C ASN A 349 -22.55 -13.64 -10.65
N HIS A 350 -21.90 -14.58 -11.34
CA HIS A 350 -22.45 -15.91 -11.58
C HIS A 350 -22.65 -16.67 -10.27
N LEU A 351 -21.66 -16.69 -9.37
CA LEU A 351 -21.80 -17.33 -8.07
C LEU A 351 -22.85 -16.62 -7.20
N LEU A 352 -22.87 -15.29 -7.17
CA LEU A 352 -23.87 -14.53 -6.40
C LEU A 352 -25.29 -14.82 -6.87
N LYS A 353 -25.50 -15.01 -8.18
CA LYS A 353 -26.78 -15.44 -8.73
C LYS A 353 -27.13 -16.86 -8.28
N GLU A 354 -26.17 -17.79 -8.33
CA GLU A 354 -26.37 -19.16 -7.87
C GLU A 354 -26.74 -19.24 -6.38
N LEU A 355 -26.13 -18.42 -5.53
CA LEU A 355 -26.48 -18.33 -4.11
C LEU A 355 -27.94 -17.89 -3.92
N LYS A 356 -28.40 -16.87 -4.66
CA LYS A 356 -29.79 -16.41 -4.63
C LYS A 356 -30.76 -17.49 -5.09
N ASP A 357 -30.42 -18.19 -6.18
CA ASP A 357 -31.25 -19.27 -6.72
C ASP A 357 -31.34 -20.50 -5.77
N GLN A 358 -30.45 -20.61 -4.79
CA GLN A 358 -30.42 -21.66 -3.75
C GLN A 358 -31.01 -21.20 -2.39
N ASP A 359 -31.87 -20.18 -2.38
CA ASP A 359 -32.52 -19.60 -1.20
C ASP A 359 -31.54 -19.07 -0.13
N HIS A 360 -30.31 -18.69 -0.52
CA HIS A 360 -29.37 -17.97 0.36
C HIS A 360 -29.61 -16.44 0.34
N ASP A 361 -30.86 -15.99 0.28
CA ASP A 361 -31.24 -14.57 0.16
C ASP A 361 -30.79 -13.68 1.33
N GLU A 362 -30.50 -14.29 2.49
CA GLU A 362 -29.99 -13.58 3.66
C GLU A 362 -28.47 -13.28 3.60
N ILE A 363 -27.74 -13.88 2.64
CA ILE A 363 -26.29 -13.72 2.52
C ILE A 363 -25.98 -12.50 1.65
N SER A 364 -25.44 -11.44 2.26
CA SER A 364 -24.93 -10.29 1.52
C SER A 364 -23.48 -10.51 1.06
N GLU A 365 -23.01 -9.74 0.08
CA GLU A 365 -21.59 -9.75 -0.32
C GLU A 365 -20.63 -9.44 0.85
N GLU A 366 -21.11 -8.75 1.88
CA GLU A 366 -20.32 -8.44 3.07
C GLU A 366 -20.11 -9.67 3.96
N ASP A 367 -20.95 -10.69 3.84
CA ASP A 367 -20.90 -11.94 4.61
C ASP A 367 -19.99 -13.00 3.97
N ILE A 368 -19.52 -12.73 2.75
CA ILE A 368 -18.69 -13.64 1.96
C ILE A 368 -17.20 -13.28 2.14
N ASN A 369 -16.39 -14.28 2.49
CA ASN A 369 -14.94 -14.24 2.32
C ASN A 369 -14.58 -14.83 0.96
N TRP A 370 -14.08 -14.01 0.04
CA TRP A 370 -13.62 -14.42 -1.27
C TRP A 370 -12.18 -14.89 -1.20
N VAL A 371 -11.91 -16.05 -1.78
CA VAL A 371 -10.56 -16.61 -1.95
C VAL A 371 -10.25 -16.68 -3.43
N LEU A 372 -9.20 -16.02 -3.87
CA LEU A 372 -8.71 -16.08 -5.25
C LEU A 372 -7.38 -16.84 -5.28
N THR A 373 -7.28 -17.85 -6.12
CA THR A 373 -6.06 -18.67 -6.23
C THR A 373 -5.06 -18.08 -7.23
N VAL A 374 -3.77 -18.20 -6.90
CA VAL A 374 -2.65 -17.80 -7.76
C VAL A 374 -1.49 -18.81 -7.68
N PRO A 375 -0.70 -18.98 -8.74
CA PRO A 375 0.47 -19.85 -8.72
C PRO A 375 1.50 -19.39 -7.67
N ALA A 376 2.16 -20.35 -7.01
CA ALA A 376 3.16 -20.07 -5.98
C ALA A 376 4.48 -19.55 -6.57
N ILE A 377 4.81 -19.99 -7.80
CA ILE A 377 6.03 -19.61 -8.51
C ILE A 377 5.98 -18.19 -9.10
N TRP A 378 4.79 -17.59 -9.19
CA TRP A 378 4.65 -16.22 -9.68
C TRP A 378 5.40 -15.23 -8.80
N ASP A 379 5.80 -14.11 -9.40
CA ASP A 379 6.38 -12.98 -8.72
C ASP A 379 5.32 -12.25 -7.86
N ASP A 380 5.72 -11.18 -7.18
CA ASP A 380 4.79 -10.42 -6.34
C ASP A 380 3.91 -9.48 -7.18
N SER A 381 4.42 -8.99 -8.32
CA SER A 381 3.69 -8.15 -9.28
C SER A 381 2.48 -8.85 -9.88
N ALA A 382 2.60 -10.09 -10.34
CA ALA A 382 1.48 -10.84 -10.90
C ALA A 382 0.43 -11.20 -9.82
N LYS A 383 0.85 -11.45 -8.58
CA LYS A 383 -0.08 -11.68 -7.46
C LYS A 383 -0.85 -10.42 -7.11
N GLN A 384 -0.18 -9.27 -7.06
CA GLN A 384 -0.84 -7.98 -6.87
C GLN A 384 -1.80 -7.68 -8.02
N PHE A 385 -1.40 -7.94 -9.27
CA PHE A 385 -2.27 -7.77 -10.43
C PHE A 385 -3.58 -8.55 -10.30
N MET A 386 -3.52 -9.81 -9.88
CA MET A 386 -4.73 -10.60 -9.66
C MET A 386 -5.62 -10.04 -8.54
N ARG A 387 -5.01 -9.50 -7.47
CA ARG A 387 -5.75 -8.80 -6.41
C ARG A 387 -6.44 -7.55 -6.96
N ASP A 388 -5.70 -6.69 -7.65
CA ASP A 388 -6.22 -5.43 -8.18
C ASP A 388 -7.34 -5.67 -9.20
N ALA A 389 -7.21 -6.72 -10.04
CA ALA A 389 -8.26 -7.15 -10.95
C ALA A 389 -9.53 -7.59 -10.21
N ALA A 390 -9.40 -8.30 -9.09
CA ALA A 390 -10.53 -8.70 -8.26
C ALA A 390 -11.16 -7.53 -7.50
N GLU A 391 -10.36 -6.57 -7.06
CA GLU A 391 -10.86 -5.32 -6.46
C GLU A 391 -11.63 -4.49 -7.49
N GLN A 392 -11.11 -4.35 -8.71
CA GLN A 392 -11.81 -3.69 -9.81
C GLN A 392 -13.07 -4.45 -10.27
N ALA A 393 -13.11 -5.77 -10.09
CA ALA A 393 -14.30 -6.58 -10.34
C ALA A 393 -15.45 -6.28 -9.36
N GLY A 394 -15.14 -5.71 -8.18
CA GLY A 394 -16.10 -5.37 -7.13
C GLY A 394 -15.89 -6.14 -5.82
N ILE A 395 -14.88 -7.02 -5.73
CA ILE A 395 -14.58 -7.75 -4.50
C ILE A 395 -13.79 -6.83 -3.56
N ARG A 396 -14.38 -6.47 -2.43
CA ARG A 396 -13.73 -5.56 -1.46
C ARG A 396 -12.45 -6.17 -0.90
N SER A 397 -11.36 -5.39 -0.85
CA SER A 397 -10.05 -5.81 -0.34
C SER A 397 -10.12 -6.54 1.02
N LYS A 398 -10.90 -6.02 1.98
CA LYS A 398 -11.13 -6.64 3.31
C LYS A 398 -11.85 -7.99 3.30
N ASN A 399 -12.45 -8.37 2.17
CA ASN A 399 -13.14 -9.64 1.95
C ASN A 399 -12.35 -10.54 0.98
N LEU A 400 -11.16 -10.14 0.52
CA LEU A 400 -10.39 -10.85 -0.49
C LEU A 400 -9.10 -11.44 0.09
N THR A 401 -9.04 -12.76 0.10
CA THR A 401 -7.87 -13.56 0.46
C THR A 401 -7.22 -14.13 -0.80
N ILE A 402 -5.91 -13.98 -0.95
CA ILE A 402 -5.16 -14.65 -2.01
C ILE A 402 -4.59 -15.96 -1.45
N ALA A 403 -4.88 -17.08 -2.11
CA ALA A 403 -4.38 -18.40 -1.74
C ALA A 403 -3.38 -18.91 -2.78
N LEU A 404 -2.27 -19.51 -2.35
CA LEU A 404 -1.38 -20.18 -3.27
C LEU A 404 -1.97 -21.53 -3.68
N GLU A 405 -1.97 -21.81 -4.99
CA GLU A 405 -2.57 -23.03 -5.55
C GLU A 405 -2.08 -24.35 -4.89
N PRO A 406 -0.76 -24.61 -4.73
CA PRO A 406 -0.27 -25.84 -4.09
C PRO A 406 -0.59 -25.91 -2.59
N GLU A 407 -0.66 -24.78 -1.89
CA GLU A 407 -1.04 -24.73 -0.48
C GLU A 407 -2.51 -25.14 -0.29
N ALA A 408 -3.41 -24.55 -1.09
CA ALA A 408 -4.82 -24.89 -1.11
C ALA A 408 -5.01 -26.40 -1.40
N ALA A 409 -4.36 -26.91 -2.44
CA ALA A 409 -4.44 -28.32 -2.81
C ALA A 409 -3.94 -29.25 -1.70
N SER A 410 -2.85 -28.87 -1.02
CA SER A 410 -2.31 -29.61 0.13
C SER A 410 -3.35 -29.78 1.23
N MET A 411 -4.07 -28.71 1.58
CA MET A 411 -5.09 -28.79 2.63
C MET A 411 -6.25 -29.71 2.25
N TYR A 412 -6.68 -29.68 0.99
CA TYR A 412 -7.74 -30.57 0.51
C TYR A 412 -7.32 -32.04 0.58
N CYS A 413 -6.12 -32.36 0.09
CA CYS A 413 -5.58 -33.72 0.15
C CYS A 413 -5.47 -34.23 1.60
N LYS A 414 -4.96 -33.40 2.52
CA LYS A 414 -4.91 -33.72 3.95
C LYS A 414 -6.30 -34.02 4.51
N LYS A 415 -7.30 -33.20 4.16
CA LYS A 415 -8.65 -33.37 4.68
C LYS A 415 -9.35 -34.62 4.17
N ILE A 416 -9.20 -34.96 2.88
CA ILE A 416 -9.72 -36.21 2.31
C ILE A 416 -9.15 -37.42 3.05
N GLN A 417 -7.84 -37.45 3.28
CA GLN A 417 -7.20 -38.59 3.92
C GLN A 417 -7.70 -38.77 5.37
N LEU A 418 -7.83 -37.68 6.13
CA LEU A 418 -8.37 -37.74 7.50
C LEU A 418 -9.80 -38.30 7.54
N VAL A 419 -10.67 -37.92 6.60
CA VAL A 419 -12.04 -38.46 6.52
C VAL A 419 -12.03 -39.94 6.17
N LYS A 420 -11.24 -40.36 5.16
CA LYS A 420 -11.12 -41.78 4.78
C LYS A 420 -10.56 -42.66 5.91
N LEU A 421 -9.60 -42.15 6.68
CA LEU A 421 -9.06 -42.84 7.85
C LEU A 421 -10.08 -42.94 9.00
N SER A 422 -10.97 -41.96 9.15
CA SER A 422 -12.04 -42.00 10.16
C SER A 422 -13.18 -42.96 9.80
N GLU A 423 -13.40 -43.21 8.50
CA GLU A 423 -14.43 -44.12 7.98
C GLU A 423 -13.93 -45.59 7.87
N ALA A 424 -12.64 -45.80 7.64
CA ALA A 424 -12.03 -47.11 7.54
C ALA A 424 -11.84 -47.77 8.92
N LYS A 425 -12.86 -48.52 9.36
CA LYS A 425 -12.67 -49.51 10.43
C LYS A 425 -11.81 -50.67 9.88
N SER A 426 -10.65 -50.86 10.49
CA SER A 426 -9.87 -52.12 10.59
C SER A 426 -8.93 -52.63 9.48
N ASP A 427 -8.69 -51.99 8.33
CA ASP A 427 -7.69 -52.51 7.36
C ASP A 427 -6.42 -51.64 7.25
N LYS A 428 -5.29 -52.22 7.67
CA LYS A 428 -3.93 -51.64 7.71
C LYS A 428 -3.24 -51.62 6.33
N GLU A 429 -3.80 -50.89 5.36
CA GLU A 429 -3.11 -50.61 4.08
C GLU A 429 -3.22 -49.14 3.63
N GLY A 430 -3.44 -48.21 4.57
CA GLY A 430 -3.31 -46.76 4.30
C GLY A 430 -1.97 -46.24 4.78
N PHE A 431 -1.06 -45.89 3.86
CA PHE A 431 0.10 -45.04 4.20
C PHE A 431 -0.40 -43.71 4.74
N ASP A 432 -0.21 -43.42 6.02
CA ASP A 432 -0.57 -42.14 6.63
C ASP A 432 0.44 -41.06 6.23
N ILE A 433 0.28 -40.53 5.00
CA ILE A 433 1.14 -39.51 4.39
C ILE A 433 1.17 -38.25 5.25
N PHE A 434 0.09 -37.97 6.00
CA PHE A 434 -0.05 -36.77 6.82
C PHE A 434 0.17 -37.02 8.32
N SER A 435 0.84 -38.11 8.72
CA SER A 435 1.33 -38.22 10.11
C SER A 435 2.32 -37.08 10.44
N PRO A 436 2.34 -36.58 11.68
CA PRO A 436 3.37 -35.65 12.13
C PRO A 436 4.80 -36.11 11.83
N GLY A 437 5.62 -35.19 11.32
CA GLY A 437 7.01 -35.41 10.89
C GLY A 437 7.15 -35.89 9.44
N ASN A 438 6.07 -36.32 8.78
CA ASN A 438 6.14 -36.74 7.39
C ASN A 438 6.32 -35.54 6.46
N GLN A 439 7.14 -35.76 5.44
CA GLN A 439 7.42 -34.80 4.38
C GLN A 439 6.88 -35.31 3.05
N TYR A 440 6.28 -34.41 2.28
CA TYR A 440 5.74 -34.73 0.96
C TYR A 440 5.94 -33.56 0.01
N LEU A 441 6.12 -33.90 -1.26
CA LEU A 441 6.18 -32.95 -2.36
C LEU A 441 4.79 -32.84 -2.97
N ILE A 442 4.30 -31.62 -3.16
CA ILE A 442 3.09 -31.39 -3.95
C ILE A 442 3.49 -30.87 -5.33
N LEU A 443 3.03 -31.56 -6.36
CA LEU A 443 3.20 -31.24 -7.78
C LEU A 443 1.85 -30.76 -8.31
N ASP A 444 1.62 -29.46 -8.31
CA ASP A 444 0.45 -28.87 -8.92
C ASP A 444 0.70 -28.66 -10.42
N ALA A 445 0.32 -29.66 -11.21
CA ALA A 445 0.41 -29.61 -12.66
C ALA A 445 -0.88 -29.01 -13.24
N GLY A 446 -0.86 -27.69 -13.42
CA GLY A 446 -1.97 -26.92 -13.95
C GLY A 446 -2.02 -26.85 -15.48
N GLY A 447 -2.86 -25.95 -15.98
CA GLY A 447 -2.97 -25.67 -17.41
C GLY A 447 -1.74 -24.95 -17.95
N GLY A 448 -1.26 -23.90 -17.28
CA GLY A 448 -0.14 -23.08 -17.76
C GLY A 448 1.19 -23.37 -17.07
N THR A 449 1.15 -23.56 -15.76
CA THR A 449 2.32 -23.77 -14.91
C THR A 449 2.31 -25.14 -14.26
N VAL A 450 3.48 -25.58 -13.83
CA VAL A 450 3.66 -26.65 -12.85
C VAL A 450 4.32 -26.00 -11.64
N ASP A 451 3.62 -26.02 -10.52
CA ASP A 451 4.06 -25.44 -9.24
C ASP A 451 4.41 -26.56 -8.26
N ILE A 452 5.62 -26.53 -7.71
CA ILE A 452 6.14 -27.56 -6.82
C ILE A 452 6.54 -26.94 -5.48
N THR A 453 5.90 -27.41 -4.40
CA THR A 453 6.27 -27.07 -3.02
C THR A 453 6.50 -28.34 -2.20
N ILE A 454 7.25 -28.18 -1.11
CA ILE A 454 7.59 -29.27 -0.20
C ILE A 454 7.06 -28.91 1.18
N HIS A 455 6.31 -29.83 1.76
CA HIS A 455 5.61 -29.62 3.01
C HIS A 455 5.99 -30.68 4.05
N GLU A 456 6.02 -30.26 5.31
CA GLU A 456 6.12 -31.11 6.50
C GLU A 456 4.83 -30.99 7.32
N VAL A 457 4.30 -32.11 7.83
CA VAL A 457 3.20 -32.08 8.79
C VAL A 457 3.74 -31.94 10.20
N LEU A 458 3.25 -30.97 10.95
CA LEU A 458 3.63 -30.74 12.34
C LEU A 458 2.81 -31.58 13.32
N THR A 459 3.24 -31.64 14.58
CA THR A 459 2.57 -32.37 15.67
C THR A 459 1.17 -31.87 16.00
N ASP A 460 0.85 -30.63 15.63
CA ASP A 460 -0.46 -30.00 15.82
C ASP A 460 -1.29 -29.97 14.54
N ASP A 461 -1.01 -30.87 13.60
CA ASP A 461 -1.71 -31.02 12.32
C ASP A 461 -1.53 -29.86 11.33
N ARG A 462 -0.74 -28.83 11.66
CA ARG A 462 -0.46 -27.76 10.72
C ARG A 462 0.64 -28.14 9.73
N ILE A 463 0.75 -27.39 8.65
CA ILE A 463 1.68 -27.64 7.55
C ILE A 463 2.73 -26.54 7.53
N LYS A 464 3.99 -26.94 7.36
CA LYS A 464 5.14 -26.06 7.21
C LYS A 464 5.78 -26.27 5.84
N GLU A 465 6.13 -25.18 5.15
CA GLU A 465 6.93 -25.23 3.93
C GLU A 465 8.41 -25.46 4.25
N LEU A 466 9.08 -26.35 3.50
CA LEU A 466 10.50 -26.71 3.71
C LEU A 466 11.47 -26.08 2.73
N ASP A 467 10.99 -25.67 1.55
CA ASP A 467 11.79 -25.01 0.54
C ASP A 467 10.90 -24.03 -0.24
N LYS A 468 11.52 -23.02 -0.85
CA LYS A 468 10.80 -22.05 -1.67
C LYS A 468 10.04 -22.76 -2.80
N PRO A 469 8.87 -22.26 -3.23
CA PRO A 469 8.19 -22.78 -4.40
C PRO A 469 9.07 -22.73 -5.65
N THR A 470 9.05 -23.82 -6.44
CA THR A 470 9.77 -23.95 -7.70
C THR A 470 8.86 -24.50 -8.78
N GLY A 471 9.29 -24.47 -10.04
CA GLY A 471 8.46 -24.92 -11.15
C GLY A 471 8.74 -24.14 -12.42
N GLY A 472 7.79 -24.20 -13.35
CA GLY A 472 7.92 -23.49 -14.61
C GLY A 472 6.66 -23.57 -15.49
N PRO A 473 6.72 -23.00 -16.70
CA PRO A 473 5.61 -23.03 -17.64
C PRO A 473 5.56 -24.41 -18.33
N TRP A 474 5.27 -25.46 -17.57
CA TRP A 474 5.28 -26.85 -18.03
C TRP A 474 3.87 -27.47 -17.98
N GLY A 475 2.83 -26.63 -17.90
CA GLY A 475 1.45 -27.09 -17.81
C GLY A 475 0.92 -27.66 -19.13
N GLY A 476 -0.33 -28.14 -19.11
CA GLY A 476 -0.99 -28.75 -20.26
C GLY A 476 -1.09 -27.88 -21.53
N THR A 477 -0.97 -26.55 -21.45
CA THR A 477 -0.93 -25.67 -22.64
C THR A 477 0.41 -25.70 -23.34
N TYR A 478 1.49 -26.08 -22.65
CA TYR A 478 2.80 -26.30 -23.28
C TYR A 478 2.79 -27.58 -24.13
N LEU A 479 2.06 -28.61 -23.71
CA LEU A 479 1.79 -29.75 -24.59
C LEU A 479 1.05 -29.31 -25.84
N ASP A 480 0.02 -28.46 -25.72
CA ASP A 480 -0.70 -27.98 -26.90
C ASP A 480 0.23 -27.21 -27.86
N LYS A 481 1.16 -26.42 -27.32
CA LYS A 481 2.18 -25.73 -28.12
C LYS A 481 3.07 -26.72 -28.88
N GLU A 482 3.61 -27.74 -28.22
CA GLU A 482 4.43 -28.75 -28.88
C GLU A 482 3.63 -29.55 -29.93
N PHE A 483 2.35 -29.82 -29.67
CA PHE A 483 1.45 -30.43 -30.66
C PHE A 483 1.31 -29.57 -31.92
N PHE A 484 1.04 -28.27 -31.75
CA PHE A 484 0.90 -27.36 -32.89
C PHE A 484 2.22 -27.11 -33.60
N ASN A 485 3.36 -27.12 -32.92
CA ASN A 485 4.68 -27.09 -33.55
C ASN A 485 4.89 -28.32 -34.45
N ILE A 486 4.49 -29.52 -34.01
CA ILE A 486 4.55 -30.73 -34.85
C ILE A 486 3.68 -30.56 -36.10
N LEU A 487 2.47 -30.01 -35.97
CA LEU A 487 1.61 -29.74 -37.13
C LEU A 487 2.22 -28.69 -38.07
N GLU A 488 2.79 -27.62 -37.53
CA GLU A 488 3.50 -26.60 -38.30
C GLU A 488 4.69 -27.17 -39.06
N GLU A 489 5.47 -28.07 -38.44
CA GLU A 489 6.56 -28.81 -39.10
C GLU A 489 6.04 -29.71 -40.23
N CYS A 490 4.87 -30.35 -40.04
CA CYS A 490 4.27 -31.27 -41.01
C CYS A 490 3.72 -30.57 -42.26
N PHE A 491 2.98 -29.48 -42.06
CA PHE A 491 2.29 -28.74 -43.13
C PHE A 491 3.10 -27.55 -43.67
N GLY A 492 4.11 -27.09 -42.93
CA GLY A 492 4.90 -25.90 -43.21
C GLY A 492 4.33 -24.65 -42.54
N LYS A 493 5.23 -23.80 -42.03
CA LYS A 493 4.91 -22.57 -41.29
C LYS A 493 3.91 -21.66 -41.99
N ASP A 494 4.18 -21.29 -43.24
CA ASP A 494 3.34 -20.34 -43.98
C ASP A 494 1.91 -20.87 -44.18
N GLU A 495 1.77 -22.18 -44.39
CA GLU A 495 0.46 -22.81 -44.56
C GLU A 495 -0.28 -22.93 -43.24
N PHE A 496 0.43 -23.21 -42.15
CA PHE A 496 -0.15 -23.27 -40.82
C PHE A 496 -0.59 -21.90 -40.31
N GLU A 497 0.14 -20.83 -40.64
CA GLU A 497 -0.29 -19.44 -40.38
C GLU A 497 -1.56 -19.08 -41.17
N LYS A 498 -1.64 -19.48 -42.45
CA LYS A 498 -2.87 -19.33 -43.25
C LYS A 498 -4.03 -20.12 -42.66
N PHE A 499 -3.80 -21.33 -42.17
CA PHE A 499 -4.83 -22.11 -41.50
C PHE A 499 -5.42 -21.35 -40.30
N LYS A 500 -4.59 -20.74 -39.46
CA LYS A 500 -5.05 -19.92 -38.32
C LYS A 500 -5.81 -18.67 -38.76
N ALA A 501 -5.40 -18.04 -39.86
CA ALA A 501 -6.01 -16.81 -40.37
C ALA A 501 -7.33 -17.06 -41.13
N ASP A 502 -7.32 -18.03 -42.04
CA ASP A 502 -8.38 -18.29 -43.02
C ASP A 502 -9.42 -19.30 -42.53
N ASP A 503 -9.05 -20.20 -41.60
CA ASP A 503 -9.92 -21.24 -41.01
C ASP A 503 -9.80 -21.27 -39.48
N LEU A 504 -10.03 -20.09 -38.87
CA LEU A 504 -10.03 -19.92 -37.42
C LEU A 504 -11.02 -20.86 -36.71
N SER A 505 -12.17 -21.13 -37.34
CA SER A 505 -13.16 -22.07 -36.80
C SER A 505 -12.61 -23.51 -36.71
N GLY A 506 -11.98 -24.01 -37.78
CA GLY A 506 -11.32 -25.31 -37.78
C GLY A 506 -10.15 -25.39 -36.80
N TYR A 507 -9.42 -24.27 -36.62
CA TYR A 507 -8.36 -24.17 -35.60
C TYR A 507 -8.89 -24.36 -34.18
N ILE A 508 -10.01 -23.70 -33.85
CA ILE A 508 -10.64 -23.79 -32.53
C ILE A 508 -11.23 -25.17 -32.28
N GLU A 509 -11.90 -25.76 -33.28
CA GLU A 509 -12.44 -27.12 -33.18
C GLU A 509 -11.33 -28.17 -32.95
N LEU A 510 -10.23 -28.08 -33.71
CA LEU A 510 -9.08 -28.96 -33.55
C LEU A 510 -8.47 -28.84 -32.15
N ARG A 511 -8.32 -27.61 -31.65
CA ARG A 511 -7.82 -27.37 -30.30
C ARG A 511 -8.74 -27.94 -29.23
N LYS A 512 -10.06 -27.81 -29.40
CA LYS A 512 -11.06 -28.38 -28.47
C LYS A 512 -11.03 -29.90 -28.47
N GLU A 513 -10.92 -30.52 -29.65
CA GLU A 513 -10.79 -31.97 -29.77
C GLU A 513 -9.49 -32.47 -29.11
N LEU A 514 -8.39 -31.74 -29.29
CA LEU A 514 -7.11 -32.01 -28.64
C LEU A 514 -7.21 -31.95 -27.11
N GLU A 515 -7.82 -30.90 -26.57
CA GLU A 515 -7.99 -30.70 -25.12
C GLU A 515 -8.79 -31.83 -24.46
N MET A 516 -9.82 -32.35 -25.14
CA MET A 516 -10.57 -33.51 -24.67
C MET A 516 -9.72 -34.78 -24.71
N LYS A 517 -9.04 -35.05 -25.83
CA LYS A 517 -8.32 -36.32 -26.01
C LYS A 517 -7.04 -36.41 -25.17
N LYS A 518 -6.30 -35.32 -24.99
CA LYS A 518 -5.02 -35.35 -24.29
C LYS A 518 -5.10 -35.85 -22.85
N ARG A 519 -6.29 -35.79 -22.22
CA ARG A 519 -6.52 -36.30 -20.86
C ARG A 519 -6.50 -37.83 -20.80
N ASP A 520 -6.99 -38.49 -21.83
CA ASP A 520 -7.17 -39.95 -21.87
C ASP A 520 -5.98 -40.71 -22.45
N ILE A 521 -4.99 -40.01 -23.00
CA ILE A 521 -3.78 -40.60 -23.57
C ILE A 521 -2.89 -41.15 -22.45
N GLY A 522 -2.63 -42.46 -22.50
CA GLY A 522 -1.59 -43.15 -21.71
C GLY A 522 -0.31 -43.41 -22.50
N SER A 523 0.76 -43.83 -21.83
CA SER A 523 2.06 -44.12 -22.46
C SER A 523 2.06 -45.33 -23.39
N SER A 524 1.06 -46.21 -23.28
CA SER A 524 0.80 -47.36 -24.14
C SER A 524 -0.26 -47.09 -25.23
N THR A 525 -0.62 -45.83 -25.46
CA THR A 525 -1.59 -45.49 -26.50
C THR A 525 -0.96 -45.68 -27.87
N ASP A 526 -1.43 -46.68 -28.62
CA ASP A 526 -0.91 -47.00 -29.95
C ASP A 526 -1.18 -45.89 -30.97
N LYS A 527 -2.34 -45.24 -30.85
CA LYS A 527 -2.84 -44.29 -31.85
C LYS A 527 -3.86 -43.30 -31.31
N ILE A 528 -3.80 -42.07 -31.80
CA ILE A 528 -4.86 -41.06 -31.64
C ILE A 528 -5.32 -40.55 -33.00
N SER A 529 -6.61 -40.27 -33.15
CA SER A 529 -7.19 -39.79 -34.41
C SER A 529 -7.96 -38.51 -34.15
N LEU A 530 -7.54 -37.37 -34.69
CA LEU A 530 -8.25 -36.09 -34.62
C LEU A 530 -8.96 -35.81 -35.94
N THR A 531 -9.96 -34.95 -35.94
CA THR A 531 -10.65 -34.54 -37.16
C THR A 531 -9.75 -33.60 -37.97
N VAL A 532 -9.67 -33.79 -39.28
CA VAL A 532 -8.87 -32.91 -40.15
C VAL A 532 -9.69 -31.65 -40.46
N PRO A 533 -9.21 -30.45 -40.10
CA PRO A 533 -9.85 -29.20 -40.50
C PRO A 533 -9.96 -29.06 -42.02
N PRO A 534 -11.03 -28.43 -42.56
CA PRO A 534 -11.24 -28.28 -43.99
C PRO A 534 -10.03 -27.70 -44.74
N HIS A 535 -9.37 -26.67 -44.18
CA HIS A 535 -8.19 -26.05 -44.78
C HIS A 535 -7.03 -27.06 -44.96
N LEU A 536 -6.70 -27.79 -43.89
CA LEU A 536 -5.61 -28.77 -43.89
C LEU A 536 -5.91 -30.01 -44.75
N ARG A 537 -7.19 -30.33 -44.97
CA ARG A 537 -7.61 -31.48 -45.78
C ARG A 537 -7.09 -31.40 -47.21
N SER A 538 -7.12 -30.21 -47.80
CA SER A 538 -6.64 -29.97 -49.17
C SER A 538 -5.12 -30.16 -49.32
N LYS A 539 -4.39 -30.21 -48.20
CA LYS A 539 -2.92 -30.32 -48.12
C LYS A 539 -2.43 -31.65 -47.57
N CYS A 540 -3.33 -32.60 -47.28
CA CYS A 540 -2.97 -33.94 -46.82
C CYS A 540 -2.06 -34.69 -47.81
N ASP A 541 -2.15 -34.42 -49.11
CA ASP A 541 -1.33 -35.09 -50.14
C ASP A 541 0.06 -34.44 -50.31
N THR A 542 0.28 -33.26 -49.70
CA THR A 542 1.53 -32.48 -49.76
C THR A 542 2.33 -32.51 -48.45
N THR A 543 1.96 -33.37 -47.50
CA THR A 543 2.67 -33.51 -46.22
C THR A 543 4.14 -33.85 -46.47
N ARG A 544 5.06 -33.20 -45.75
CA ARG A 544 6.50 -33.43 -45.93
C ARG A 544 6.84 -34.90 -45.68
N SER A 545 7.62 -35.51 -46.57
CA SER A 545 7.87 -36.97 -46.62
C SER A 545 8.45 -37.56 -45.33
N GLU A 546 9.14 -36.75 -44.53
CA GLU A 546 9.76 -37.15 -43.25
C GLU A 546 8.74 -37.46 -42.14
N PHE A 547 7.53 -36.91 -42.22
CA PHE A 547 6.47 -37.13 -41.21
C PHE A 547 5.37 -38.10 -41.66
N ALA A 548 5.40 -38.53 -42.93
CA ALA A 548 4.38 -39.42 -43.50
C ALA A 548 4.32 -40.82 -42.82
N GLU A 549 5.40 -41.23 -42.15
CA GLU A 549 5.47 -42.46 -41.35
C GLU A 549 4.82 -42.33 -39.96
N TYR A 550 4.69 -41.09 -39.46
CA TYR A 550 4.30 -40.78 -38.08
C TYR A 550 2.91 -40.14 -37.96
N LEU A 551 2.53 -39.35 -38.96
CA LEU A 551 1.24 -38.66 -39.07
C LEU A 551 0.56 -39.10 -40.37
N ILE A 552 -0.51 -39.90 -40.24
CA ILE A 552 -1.32 -40.29 -41.40
C ILE A 552 -2.45 -39.27 -41.56
N CYS A 553 -2.32 -38.37 -42.53
CA CYS A 553 -3.39 -37.46 -42.97
C CYS A 553 -4.32 -38.22 -43.93
N CYS A 554 -5.32 -38.92 -43.39
CA CYS A 554 -6.27 -39.64 -44.23
C CYS A 554 -7.34 -38.67 -44.79
N ALA A 555 -7.05 -38.02 -45.91
CA ALA A 555 -8.03 -37.14 -46.60
C ALA A 555 -9.36 -37.85 -46.92
N ARG A 556 -9.34 -39.17 -47.13
CA ARG A 556 -10.54 -39.99 -47.38
C ARG A 556 -11.35 -40.34 -46.12
N LYS A 557 -10.76 -40.23 -44.93
CA LYS A 557 -11.40 -40.56 -43.64
C LYS A 557 -11.65 -39.34 -42.76
N ASP A 558 -11.27 -38.14 -43.21
CA ASP A 558 -11.32 -36.89 -42.44
C ASP A 558 -10.63 -36.98 -41.07
N LYS A 559 -9.52 -37.76 -40.99
CA LYS A 559 -8.77 -37.98 -39.73
C LYS A 559 -7.26 -37.72 -39.85
N LEU A 560 -6.71 -36.97 -38.90
CA LEU A 560 -5.29 -36.84 -38.58
C LEU A 560 -4.93 -37.93 -37.58
N GLU A 561 -4.13 -38.91 -37.98
CA GLU A 561 -3.80 -40.04 -37.12
C GLU A 561 -2.33 -40.01 -36.69
N PHE A 562 -2.08 -40.00 -35.37
CA PHE A 562 -0.75 -39.96 -34.78
C PHE A 562 -0.45 -41.32 -34.16
N ASN A 563 0.71 -41.87 -34.45
CA ASN A 563 1.16 -43.15 -33.89
C ASN A 563 1.83 -42.97 -32.51
N GLU A 564 2.09 -44.09 -31.83
CA GLU A 564 2.74 -44.16 -30.52
C GLU A 564 4.06 -43.35 -30.45
N SER A 565 4.90 -43.42 -31.50
CA SER A 565 6.18 -42.71 -31.54
C SER A 565 5.99 -41.19 -31.49
N LEU A 566 5.03 -40.68 -32.27
CA LEU A 566 4.72 -39.25 -32.30
C LEU A 566 4.06 -38.78 -30.99
N ILE A 567 3.21 -39.61 -30.39
CA ILE A 567 2.62 -39.35 -29.06
C ILE A 567 3.74 -39.24 -28.01
N LYS A 568 4.70 -40.16 -28.00
CA LYS A 568 5.85 -40.10 -27.07
C LYS A 568 6.69 -38.85 -27.31
N LYS A 569 7.00 -38.51 -28.57
CA LYS A 569 7.73 -37.27 -28.91
C LYS A 569 6.99 -36.01 -28.45
N TRP A 570 5.67 -35.99 -28.58
CA TRP A 570 4.83 -34.87 -28.17
C TRP A 570 4.90 -34.64 -26.65
N TYR A 571 4.84 -35.70 -25.84
CA TYR A 571 4.83 -35.58 -24.37
C TYR A 571 6.22 -35.50 -23.72
N SER A 572 7.25 -36.11 -24.33
CA SER A 572 8.55 -36.34 -23.68
C SER A 572 9.18 -35.05 -23.17
N LYS A 573 9.27 -34.01 -24.01
CA LYS A 573 9.90 -32.74 -23.66
C LYS A 573 9.34 -32.13 -22.37
N VAL A 574 8.01 -32.11 -22.23
CA VAL A 574 7.34 -31.52 -21.06
C VAL A 574 7.47 -32.45 -19.85
N CYS A 575 7.19 -33.74 -20.01
CA CYS A 575 7.19 -34.70 -18.89
C CYS A 575 8.60 -34.96 -18.34
N GLU A 576 9.63 -35.04 -19.20
CA GLU A 576 11.03 -35.19 -18.81
C GLU A 576 11.50 -33.97 -18.02
N THR A 577 11.14 -32.76 -18.45
CA THR A 577 11.45 -31.53 -17.69
C THR A 577 10.87 -31.58 -16.28
N ILE A 578 9.62 -32.01 -16.13
CA ILE A 578 8.97 -32.16 -14.82
C ILE A 578 9.69 -33.24 -13.99
N VAL A 579 9.97 -34.39 -14.59
CA VAL A 579 10.67 -35.50 -13.92
C VAL A 579 12.05 -35.09 -13.43
N ASP A 580 12.83 -34.40 -14.26
CA ASP A 580 14.19 -33.97 -13.90
C ASP A 580 14.18 -32.98 -12.73
N HIS A 581 13.22 -32.05 -12.73
CA HIS A 581 13.06 -31.09 -11.64
C HIS A 581 12.58 -31.76 -10.34
N VAL A 582 11.63 -32.71 -10.43
CA VAL A 582 11.19 -33.48 -9.26
C VAL A 582 12.34 -34.33 -8.72
N ARG A 583 13.15 -34.98 -9.58
CA ARG A 583 14.30 -35.76 -9.16
C ARG A 583 15.28 -34.92 -8.34
N TYR A 584 15.63 -33.73 -8.84
CA TYR A 584 16.49 -32.78 -8.14
C TYR A 584 15.96 -32.46 -6.72
N LEU A 585 14.66 -32.21 -6.57
CA LEU A 585 14.06 -31.89 -5.28
C LEU A 585 14.01 -33.08 -4.32
N LEU A 586 13.66 -34.27 -4.83
CA LEU A 586 13.61 -35.51 -4.03
C LEU A 586 15.00 -35.89 -3.50
N GLU A 587 16.04 -35.70 -4.30
CA GLU A 587 17.44 -35.93 -3.89
C GLU A 587 17.90 -34.92 -2.83
N LYS A 588 17.52 -33.65 -2.97
CA LYS A 588 17.86 -32.57 -2.02
C LYS A 588 17.23 -32.77 -0.64
N HIS A 589 15.98 -33.21 -0.58
CA HIS A 589 15.17 -33.21 0.66
C HIS A 589 14.83 -34.60 1.22
N LYS A 590 15.23 -35.70 0.57
CA LYS A 590 14.95 -37.08 1.01
C LYS A 590 13.45 -37.37 1.24
N ILE A 591 12.62 -36.90 0.32
CA ILE A 591 11.16 -37.07 0.39
C ILE A 591 10.76 -38.43 -0.19
N GLU A 592 9.77 -39.09 0.41
CA GLU A 592 9.26 -40.39 -0.04
C GLU A 592 7.94 -40.32 -0.81
N THR A 593 7.18 -39.24 -0.66
CA THR A 593 5.84 -39.11 -1.25
C THR A 593 5.72 -37.90 -2.16
N VAL A 594 5.11 -38.09 -3.33
CA VAL A 594 4.72 -37.05 -4.28
C VAL A 594 3.20 -37.06 -4.45
N LEU A 595 2.54 -35.95 -4.12
CA LEU A 595 1.13 -35.71 -4.36
C LEU A 595 0.98 -34.92 -5.66
N MET A 596 0.35 -35.51 -6.67
CA MET A 596 0.11 -34.86 -7.97
C MET A 596 -1.30 -34.29 -8.02
N VAL A 597 -1.43 -32.97 -8.17
CA VAL A 597 -2.69 -32.22 -8.21
C VAL A 597 -2.75 -31.33 -9.45
N GLY A 598 -3.88 -30.68 -9.71
CA GLY A 598 -4.06 -29.85 -10.89
C GLY A 598 -4.53 -30.65 -12.12
N GLY A 599 -5.06 -29.95 -13.13
CA GLY A 599 -5.74 -30.58 -14.26
C GLY A 599 -4.83 -31.41 -15.17
N PHE A 600 -3.54 -31.10 -15.25
CA PHE A 600 -2.59 -31.90 -16.02
C PHE A 600 -2.17 -33.18 -15.27
N SER A 601 -2.31 -33.23 -13.94
CA SER A 601 -2.12 -34.47 -13.18
C SER A 601 -3.18 -35.54 -13.47
N ASP A 602 -4.31 -35.20 -14.10
CA ASP A 602 -5.28 -36.18 -14.62
C ASP A 602 -4.76 -36.93 -15.87
N SER A 603 -3.68 -36.46 -16.51
CA SER A 603 -3.08 -37.13 -17.66
C SER A 603 -2.48 -38.49 -17.29
N LYS A 604 -3.01 -39.56 -17.87
CA LYS A 604 -2.47 -40.92 -17.68
C LYS A 604 -1.01 -41.02 -18.09
N PHE A 605 -0.63 -40.37 -19.20
CA PHE A 605 0.76 -40.33 -19.64
C PHE A 605 1.69 -39.77 -18.55
N LEU A 606 1.37 -38.59 -18.00
CA LEU A 606 2.19 -37.98 -16.95
C LEU A 606 2.26 -38.88 -15.70
N GLN A 607 1.14 -39.45 -15.27
CA GLN A 607 1.11 -40.36 -14.12
C GLN A 607 2.01 -41.59 -14.32
N GLU A 608 1.96 -42.22 -15.50
CA GLU A 608 2.78 -43.38 -15.84
C GLU A 608 4.26 -43.02 -15.96
N THR A 609 4.58 -41.86 -16.55
CA THR A 609 5.94 -41.34 -16.62
C THR A 609 6.52 -41.09 -15.23
N MET A 610 5.77 -40.46 -14.33
CA MET A 610 6.20 -40.21 -12.94
C MET A 610 6.41 -41.51 -12.17
N LYS A 611 5.47 -42.47 -12.25
CA LYS A 611 5.60 -43.79 -11.60
C LYS A 611 6.80 -44.57 -12.12
N LYS A 612 7.07 -44.51 -13.43
CA LYS A 612 8.23 -45.17 -14.06
C LYS A 612 9.55 -44.49 -13.66
N ALA A 613 9.58 -43.18 -13.55
CA ALA A 613 10.77 -42.42 -13.17
C ALA A 613 11.15 -42.60 -11.69
N PHE A 614 10.17 -42.86 -10.82
CA PHE A 614 10.34 -42.96 -9.37
C PHE A 614 9.73 -44.24 -8.78
N PRO A 615 10.21 -45.44 -9.18
CA PRO A 615 9.59 -46.72 -8.78
C PRO A 615 9.66 -46.99 -7.27
N ASN A 616 10.62 -46.38 -6.57
CA ASN A 616 10.82 -46.52 -5.13
C ASN A 616 10.13 -45.42 -4.31
N LYS A 617 9.33 -44.55 -4.94
CA LYS A 617 8.64 -43.43 -4.28
C LYS A 617 7.13 -43.64 -4.36
N THR A 618 6.41 -43.07 -3.39
CA THR A 618 4.95 -43.14 -3.36
C THR A 618 4.37 -42.00 -4.18
N ILE A 619 3.81 -42.30 -5.35
CA ILE A 619 3.14 -41.33 -6.22
C ILE A 619 1.63 -41.42 -6.00
N VAL A 620 1.01 -40.35 -5.52
CA VAL A 620 -0.43 -40.30 -5.22
C VAL A 620 -1.09 -39.25 -6.08
N VAL A 621 -2.17 -39.65 -6.76
CA VAL A 621 -3.05 -38.75 -7.49
C VAL A 621 -4.45 -38.87 -6.86
N PRO A 622 -4.98 -37.81 -6.22
CA PRO A 622 -6.33 -37.85 -5.67
C PRO A 622 -7.35 -37.92 -6.81
N HIS A 623 -8.49 -38.57 -6.57
CA HIS A 623 -9.57 -38.73 -7.57
C HIS A 623 -10.03 -37.39 -8.16
N ASP A 624 -10.03 -36.33 -7.35
CA ASP A 624 -10.44 -34.98 -7.74
C ASP A 624 -9.22 -34.06 -7.94
N ALA A 625 -8.12 -34.55 -8.54
CA ALA A 625 -6.87 -33.78 -8.69
C ALA A 625 -7.08 -32.41 -9.37
N SER A 626 -7.90 -32.35 -10.42
CA SER A 626 -8.26 -31.10 -11.11
C SER A 626 -9.07 -30.10 -10.26
N LEU A 627 -9.68 -30.53 -9.15
CA LEU A 627 -10.48 -29.69 -8.26
C LEU A 627 -9.82 -29.44 -6.89
N ALA A 628 -8.66 -30.06 -6.64
CA ALA A 628 -7.99 -29.99 -5.35
C ALA A 628 -7.68 -28.55 -4.95
N VAL A 629 -7.21 -27.72 -5.90
CA VAL A 629 -6.96 -26.29 -5.71
C VAL A 629 -8.25 -25.54 -5.36
N LEU A 630 -9.30 -25.68 -6.16
CA LEU A 630 -10.58 -24.99 -5.96
C LEU A 630 -11.24 -25.33 -4.62
N LYS A 631 -11.37 -26.63 -4.31
CA LYS A 631 -11.94 -27.08 -3.02
C LYS A 631 -11.02 -26.73 -1.85
N GLY A 632 -9.71 -26.86 -2.05
CA GLY A 632 -8.70 -26.45 -1.10
C GLY A 632 -8.75 -24.97 -0.75
N ALA A 633 -9.06 -24.10 -1.71
CA ALA A 633 -9.19 -22.67 -1.50
C ALA A 633 -10.39 -22.33 -0.62
N VAL A 634 -11.51 -23.06 -0.72
CA VAL A 634 -12.65 -22.92 0.21
C VAL A 634 -12.23 -23.32 1.63
N LEU A 635 -11.53 -24.44 1.79
CA LEU A 635 -10.97 -24.84 3.09
C LEU A 635 -10.01 -23.78 3.64
N PHE A 636 -9.20 -23.18 2.77
CA PHE A 636 -8.22 -22.15 3.12
C PHE A 636 -8.90 -20.90 3.63
N GLY A 637 -9.96 -20.44 2.95
CA GLY A 637 -10.73 -19.30 3.44
C GLY A 637 -11.45 -19.54 4.77
N HIS A 638 -11.74 -20.80 5.13
CA HIS A 638 -12.29 -21.15 6.44
C HIS A 638 -11.23 -21.23 7.54
N ASN A 639 -10.03 -21.71 7.23
CA ASN A 639 -8.94 -21.83 8.18
C ASN A 639 -7.55 -21.58 7.53
N PRO A 640 -7.13 -20.32 7.34
CA PRO A 640 -5.82 -19.99 6.79
C PRO A 640 -4.67 -20.41 7.71
N SER A 641 -4.92 -20.49 9.02
CA SER A 641 -3.90 -20.78 10.06
C SER A 641 -3.34 -22.21 10.02
N LEU A 642 -3.87 -23.07 9.15
CA LEU A 642 -3.35 -24.41 8.92
C LEU A 642 -1.94 -24.38 8.31
N ILE A 643 -1.55 -23.27 7.67
CA ILE A 643 -0.19 -23.04 7.16
C ILE A 643 0.58 -22.21 8.19
N VAL A 644 1.61 -22.80 8.78
CA VAL A 644 2.36 -22.16 9.89
C VAL A 644 3.36 -21.16 9.38
N SER A 645 4.11 -21.54 8.35
CA SER A 645 5.25 -20.75 7.91
C SER A 645 5.63 -21.02 6.46
N ARG A 646 6.23 -20.00 5.84
CA ARG A 646 6.76 -20.01 4.46
C ARG A 646 8.26 -19.76 4.45
N VAL A 647 8.94 -20.16 3.37
CA VAL A 647 10.37 -19.89 3.21
C VAL A 647 10.59 -18.55 2.51
N ALA A 648 11.39 -17.67 3.11
CA ALA A 648 11.69 -16.36 2.56
C ALA A 648 12.39 -16.46 1.19
N LYS A 649 11.76 -15.93 0.13
CA LYS A 649 12.33 -15.94 -1.23
C LYS A 649 13.56 -15.02 -1.37
N TYR A 650 13.56 -13.93 -0.61
CA TYR A 650 14.57 -12.87 -0.63
C TYR A 650 15.02 -12.54 0.80
N THR A 651 16.16 -11.86 0.89
CA THR A 651 16.59 -11.16 2.09
C THR A 651 15.88 -9.80 2.13
N TYR A 652 15.27 -9.43 3.26
CA TYR A 652 14.59 -8.15 3.43
C TYR A 652 15.26 -7.31 4.50
N GLY A 653 15.25 -6.00 4.29
CA GLY A 653 15.87 -5.06 5.20
C GLY A 653 15.54 -3.61 4.89
N VAL A 654 16.17 -2.72 5.62
CA VAL A 654 16.04 -1.27 5.45
C VAL A 654 17.38 -0.59 5.29
N ASN A 655 17.44 0.58 4.67
CA ASN A 655 18.65 1.41 4.73
C ASN A 655 18.86 1.93 6.16
N THR A 656 20.12 2.01 6.59
CA THR A 656 20.49 2.66 7.85
C THR A 656 21.84 3.35 7.72
N SER A 657 22.12 4.23 8.69
CA SER A 657 23.42 4.82 8.92
C SER A 657 23.98 4.30 10.24
N LEU A 658 25.25 3.88 10.26
CA LEU A 658 25.93 3.38 11.47
C LEU A 658 27.07 4.32 11.85
N PRO A 659 27.26 4.67 13.14
CA PRO A 659 28.39 5.48 13.57
C PRO A 659 29.71 4.75 13.29
N VAL A 660 30.75 5.49 12.91
CA VAL A 660 32.10 4.93 12.71
C VAL A 660 32.85 4.96 14.04
N GLU A 661 33.14 3.79 14.59
CA GLU A 661 33.92 3.64 15.83
C GLU A 661 35.38 3.27 15.52
N GLY A 662 36.33 4.11 15.92
CA GLY A 662 37.78 3.83 15.85
C GLY A 662 38.43 3.93 14.46
N GLU A 663 39.67 3.40 14.34
CA GLU A 663 40.43 3.26 13.09
C GLU A 663 40.06 1.95 12.35
N GLU A 664 38.78 1.63 12.20
CA GLU A 664 38.40 0.55 11.30
C GLU A 664 38.81 0.90 9.87
N ASN A 665 39.37 -0.07 9.14
CA ASN A 665 39.69 0.05 7.72
C ASN A 665 38.40 0.36 6.93
N VAL A 666 38.11 1.64 6.74
CA VAL A 666 36.98 2.14 5.94
C VAL A 666 37.27 1.80 4.48
N LEU A 667 36.75 0.67 4.02
CA LEU A 667 36.94 0.17 2.66
C LEU A 667 36.33 1.07 1.56
N ASP A 668 35.54 2.09 1.93
CA ASP A 668 34.92 3.01 0.97
C ASP A 668 34.66 4.40 1.59
N GLU A 669 35.62 5.32 1.46
CA GLU A 669 35.52 6.71 1.97
C GLU A 669 34.29 7.46 1.42
N LYS A 670 33.78 7.07 0.23
CA LYS A 670 32.64 7.75 -0.42
C LYS A 670 31.33 7.59 0.35
N ARG A 671 31.23 6.61 1.26
CA ARG A 671 30.02 6.32 2.04
C ARG A 671 30.01 6.94 3.43
N ILE A 672 31.07 7.67 3.78
CA ILE A 672 31.15 8.36 5.07
C ILE A 672 30.54 9.75 4.95
N LYS A 673 29.57 10.04 5.80
CA LYS A 673 28.96 11.38 5.92
C LYS A 673 29.08 11.86 7.36
N ILE A 674 29.31 13.16 7.53
CA ILE A 674 29.30 13.80 8.85
C ILE A 674 27.91 14.38 9.08
N ILE A 675 27.22 13.91 10.12
CA ILE A 675 25.86 14.32 10.47
C ILE A 675 25.86 14.69 11.95
N GLY A 676 25.46 15.92 12.29
CA GLY A 676 25.49 16.41 13.67
C GLY A 676 26.88 16.40 14.33
N GLY A 677 27.95 16.47 13.53
CA GLY A 677 29.34 16.40 14.02
C GLY A 677 29.89 14.97 14.20
N VAL A 678 29.10 13.94 13.95
CA VAL A 678 29.51 12.52 14.06
C VAL A 678 29.69 11.91 12.66
N LYS A 679 30.72 11.09 12.48
CA LYS A 679 30.93 10.34 11.23
C LYS A 679 30.04 9.10 11.20
N TYR A 680 29.22 9.00 10.16
CA TYR A 680 28.37 7.84 9.89
C TYR A 680 28.77 7.18 8.57
N LYS A 681 28.74 5.85 8.57
CA LYS A 681 28.72 5.03 7.37
C LYS A 681 27.27 4.91 6.88
N THR A 682 27.00 5.44 5.70
CA THR A 682 25.66 5.53 5.10
C THR A 682 25.39 4.39 4.11
N ASP A 683 24.13 4.24 3.70
CA ASP A 683 23.68 3.25 2.70
C ASP A 683 23.91 1.79 3.11
N VAL A 684 23.97 1.54 4.43
CA VAL A 684 24.12 0.18 4.98
C VAL A 684 22.80 -0.57 4.87
N PHE A 685 22.85 -1.81 4.39
CA PHE A 685 21.69 -2.70 4.39
C PHE A 685 21.52 -3.29 5.80
N SER A 686 20.51 -2.81 6.52
CA SER A 686 20.12 -3.38 7.81
C SER A 686 19.18 -4.56 7.56
N LYS A 687 19.69 -5.78 7.69
CA LYS A 687 18.96 -7.02 7.43
C LYS A 687 17.98 -7.36 8.56
N HIS A 688 16.71 -7.53 8.22
CA HIS A 688 15.64 -7.98 9.12
C HIS A 688 15.28 -9.44 8.91
N VAL A 689 15.31 -9.89 7.66
CA VAL A 689 14.95 -11.24 7.25
C VAL A 689 15.98 -11.76 6.28
N THR A 690 16.47 -12.97 6.48
CA THR A 690 17.41 -13.64 5.57
C THR A 690 16.66 -14.51 4.57
N LYS A 691 17.09 -14.52 3.31
CA LYS A 691 16.64 -15.49 2.31
C LYS A 691 16.74 -16.93 2.84
N GLY A 692 15.69 -17.72 2.68
CA GLY A 692 15.61 -19.07 3.24
C GLY A 692 15.14 -19.15 4.69
N ALA A 693 14.94 -18.01 5.39
CA ALA A 693 14.38 -18.01 6.73
C ALA A 693 12.94 -18.51 6.73
N ASN A 694 12.55 -19.18 7.82
CA ASN A 694 11.19 -19.66 8.00
C ASN A 694 10.33 -18.53 8.59
N LEU A 695 9.33 -18.08 7.84
CA LEU A 695 8.49 -16.92 8.15
C LEU A 695 7.17 -17.39 8.72
N GLU A 696 6.95 -17.22 10.02
CA GLU A 696 5.66 -17.55 10.64
C GLU A 696 4.55 -16.62 10.17
N PHE A 697 3.39 -17.20 9.86
CA PHE A 697 2.23 -16.51 9.34
C PHE A 697 1.72 -15.43 10.32
N ASP A 698 1.56 -14.20 9.82
CA ASP A 698 1.06 -13.02 10.53
C ASP A 698 1.87 -12.63 11.79
N LYS A 699 3.09 -13.15 11.93
CA LYS A 699 3.99 -12.79 13.01
C LYS A 699 5.05 -11.81 12.57
N ALA A 700 5.37 -10.88 13.47
CA ALA A 700 6.54 -10.05 13.35
C ALA A 700 7.80 -10.93 13.39
N GLN A 701 8.63 -10.75 12.37
CA GLN A 701 9.99 -11.29 12.35
C GLN A 701 10.87 -10.45 13.28
N HIS A 702 12.16 -10.76 13.33
CA HIS A 702 13.13 -10.07 14.19
C HIS A 702 12.99 -8.54 14.10
N GLU A 703 12.78 -7.89 15.25
CA GLU A 703 12.59 -6.45 15.35
C GLU A 703 13.95 -5.77 15.54
N MET A 704 14.21 -4.69 14.80
CA MET A 704 15.44 -3.89 14.94
C MET A 704 15.11 -2.50 15.48
N VAL A 705 15.98 -1.96 16.33
CA VAL A 705 15.83 -0.63 16.92
C VAL A 705 16.79 0.35 16.26
N TYR A 706 16.28 1.52 15.94
CA TYR A 706 16.99 2.61 15.29
C TYR A 706 16.86 3.89 16.11
N LEU A 707 17.87 4.75 16.02
CA LEU A 707 17.93 6.05 16.68
C LEU A 707 17.92 7.17 15.62
N PRO A 708 17.41 8.37 15.94
CA PRO A 708 17.56 9.53 15.08
C PRO A 708 19.03 9.89 14.93
N LEU A 709 19.37 10.55 13.82
CA LEU A 709 20.73 11.01 13.55
C LEU A 709 20.99 12.41 14.14
N LEU A 710 19.92 13.17 14.43
CA LEU A 710 19.96 14.51 15.00
C LEU A 710 19.02 14.63 16.19
N THR A 711 19.42 15.42 17.19
CA THR A 711 18.64 15.64 18.42
C THR A 711 17.29 16.31 18.17
N ASN A 712 17.17 17.11 17.11
CA ASN A 712 15.95 17.82 16.72
C ASN A 712 15.16 17.12 15.60
N GLN A 713 15.55 15.91 15.18
CA GLN A 713 14.89 15.18 14.10
C GLN A 713 13.47 14.77 14.53
N THR A 714 12.44 15.10 13.76
CA THR A 714 11.04 14.83 14.11
C THR A 714 10.41 13.64 13.37
N THR A 715 11.11 13.05 12.40
CA THR A 715 10.66 11.85 11.66
C THR A 715 11.88 11.00 11.29
N ILE A 716 11.76 9.67 11.38
CA ILE A 716 12.75 8.73 10.83
C ILE A 716 12.17 8.05 9.59
N ARG A 717 12.88 8.12 8.47
CA ARG A 717 12.51 7.48 7.21
C ARG A 717 13.36 6.23 6.96
N PHE A 718 12.70 5.11 6.75
CA PHE A 718 13.33 3.86 6.33
C PHE A 718 12.90 3.52 4.90
N ARG A 719 13.86 3.36 4.01
CA ARG A 719 13.67 2.72 2.71
C ARG A 719 13.77 1.22 2.87
N VAL A 720 12.77 0.51 2.38
CA VAL A 720 12.64 -0.93 2.49
C VAL A 720 13.17 -1.59 1.23
N TYR A 721 13.92 -2.67 1.37
CA TYR A 721 14.57 -3.40 0.29
C TYR A 721 14.30 -4.91 0.35
N LYS A 722 14.34 -5.54 -0.82
CA LYS A 722 14.54 -6.98 -1.00
C LYS A 722 15.86 -7.22 -1.73
N SER A 723 16.51 -8.35 -1.47
CA SER A 723 17.72 -8.76 -2.18
C SER A 723 17.73 -10.26 -2.43
N SER A 724 18.20 -10.66 -3.62
CA SER A 724 18.50 -12.06 -3.93
C SER A 724 19.76 -12.56 -3.23
N ILE A 725 20.62 -11.65 -2.76
CA ILE A 725 21.81 -11.94 -1.97
C ILE A 725 21.40 -12.29 -0.54
N GLU A 726 22.01 -13.32 0.03
CA GLU A 726 21.71 -13.77 1.40
C GLU A 726 22.16 -12.78 2.49
N ASN A 727 23.33 -12.16 2.28
CA ASN A 727 23.96 -11.22 3.22
C ASN A 727 24.43 -9.94 2.49
N PRO A 728 23.50 -9.11 1.98
CA PRO A 728 23.85 -7.81 1.42
C PRO A 728 24.44 -6.93 2.53
N LYS A 729 25.50 -6.21 2.19
CA LYS A 729 26.19 -5.24 3.05
C LYS A 729 25.65 -3.84 2.83
N TYR A 730 25.38 -3.48 1.57
CA TYR A 730 24.91 -2.16 1.18
C TYR A 730 23.62 -2.24 0.37
N VAL A 731 22.87 -1.15 0.38
CA VAL A 731 21.58 -1.08 -0.31
C VAL A 731 21.68 -1.00 -1.83
N ASP A 732 22.88 -0.71 -2.33
CA ASP A 732 23.26 -0.71 -3.75
C ASP A 732 24.15 -1.91 -4.13
N ASP A 733 24.27 -2.91 -3.25
CA ASP A 733 24.85 -4.19 -3.63
C ASP A 733 24.08 -4.78 -4.82
N PRO A 734 24.72 -5.56 -5.70
CA PRO A 734 24.07 -6.19 -6.84
C PRO A 734 22.80 -6.94 -6.41
N GLU A 735 21.73 -6.85 -7.19
CA GLU A 735 20.45 -7.52 -6.90
C GLU A 735 19.69 -7.04 -5.65
N CYS A 736 20.13 -5.97 -4.97
CA CYS A 736 19.30 -5.22 -4.03
C CYS A 736 18.28 -4.37 -4.79
N ARG A 737 17.00 -4.54 -4.47
CA ARG A 737 15.88 -3.80 -5.07
C ARG A 737 15.03 -3.15 -3.98
N PRO A 738 14.80 -1.84 -4.02
CA PRO A 738 13.91 -1.17 -3.09
C PRO A 738 12.45 -1.53 -3.37
N LEU A 739 11.65 -1.57 -2.32
CA LEU A 739 10.21 -1.84 -2.33
C LEU A 739 9.38 -0.58 -2.05
N GLY A 740 9.89 0.35 -1.24
CA GLY A 740 9.18 1.55 -0.82
C GLY A 740 9.78 2.17 0.44
N TYR A 741 9.00 2.96 1.19
CA TYR A 741 9.44 3.60 2.44
C TYR A 741 8.40 3.50 3.55
N ILE A 742 8.87 3.62 4.78
CA ILE A 742 8.06 3.91 5.96
C ILE A 742 8.63 5.15 6.67
N ASN A 743 7.75 6.09 7.02
CA ASN A 743 8.07 7.28 7.81
C ASN A 743 7.49 7.10 9.20
N VAL A 744 8.32 7.21 10.24
CA VAL A 744 7.88 7.11 11.63
C VAL A 744 8.07 8.46 12.30
N ASP A 745 6.98 9.06 12.76
CA ASP A 745 7.01 10.37 13.41
C ASP A 745 7.50 10.25 14.85
N ILE A 746 8.45 11.12 15.20
CA ILE A 746 9.07 11.30 16.51
C ILE A 746 9.09 12.79 16.90
N PRO A 747 7.92 13.46 16.95
CA PRO A 747 7.82 14.92 17.04
C PRO A 747 8.33 15.50 18.37
N ASP A 748 8.32 14.72 19.45
CA ASP A 748 8.92 15.09 20.72
C ASP A 748 10.45 14.99 20.63
N THR A 749 11.14 16.12 20.83
CA THR A 749 12.60 16.23 20.75
C THR A 749 13.27 16.31 22.12
N SER A 750 12.51 16.21 23.21
CA SER A 750 13.01 16.37 24.59
C SER A 750 14.11 15.38 24.97
N GLU A 751 14.03 14.13 24.49
CA GLU A 751 14.98 13.04 24.76
C GLU A 751 16.13 12.94 23.74
N GLY A 752 16.34 13.96 22.89
CA GLY A 752 17.54 14.07 22.04
C GLY A 752 17.79 12.89 21.09
N LEU A 753 18.89 12.13 21.28
CA LEU A 753 19.21 10.96 20.44
C LEU A 753 18.68 9.63 21.01
N ASP A 754 18.18 9.60 22.24
CA ASP A 754 17.75 8.38 22.93
C ASP A 754 16.34 7.92 22.51
N ARG A 755 15.73 8.62 21.56
CA ARG A 755 14.40 8.36 21.00
C ARG A 755 14.46 7.15 20.06
N LYS A 756 13.88 6.03 20.49
CA LYS A 756 13.96 4.76 19.76
C LYS A 756 12.78 4.57 18.82
N VAL A 757 13.10 4.11 17.61
CA VAL A 757 12.11 3.60 16.65
C VAL A 757 12.39 2.13 16.39
N ARG A 758 11.38 1.30 16.61
CA ARG A 758 11.46 -0.13 16.32
C ARG A 758 10.83 -0.44 14.97
N VAL A 759 11.55 -1.14 14.10
CA VAL A 759 11.04 -1.59 12.79
C VAL A 759 10.91 -3.11 12.79
N ARG A 760 9.84 -3.61 12.20
CA ARG A 760 9.59 -5.05 12.07
C ARG A 760 8.89 -5.40 10.76
N PHE A 761 9.17 -6.59 10.26
CA PHE A 761 8.55 -7.15 9.06
C PHE A 761 7.53 -8.21 9.46
N ILE A 762 6.35 -8.19 8.86
CA ILE A 762 5.27 -9.15 9.11
C ILE A 762 4.86 -9.78 7.78
N PHE A 763 4.78 -11.11 7.78
CA PHE A 763 4.43 -11.91 6.61
C PHE A 763 3.11 -12.64 6.89
N GLY A 764 2.00 -11.98 6.56
CA GLY A 764 0.64 -12.42 6.89
C GLY A 764 -0.11 -13.17 5.81
N GLY A 765 0.46 -13.27 4.61
CA GLY A 765 -0.22 -13.77 3.42
C GLY A 765 0.69 -13.66 2.22
N THR A 766 0.16 -13.40 1.02
CA THR A 766 0.98 -13.07 -0.17
C THR A 766 1.57 -11.65 -0.13
N GLU A 767 1.35 -10.90 0.95
CA GLU A 767 1.79 -9.52 1.13
C GLU A 767 2.79 -9.38 2.26
N ILE A 768 3.71 -8.43 2.08
CA ILE A 768 4.66 -8.02 3.11
C ILE A 768 4.15 -6.73 3.74
N LYS A 769 4.04 -6.72 5.06
CA LYS A 769 3.76 -5.53 5.85
C LYS A 769 5.01 -5.14 6.63
N VAL A 770 5.37 -3.86 6.61
CA VAL A 770 6.44 -3.32 7.46
C VAL A 770 5.82 -2.33 8.43
N GLU A 771 6.19 -2.45 9.69
CA GLU A 771 5.74 -1.56 10.77
C GLU A 771 6.92 -0.84 11.40
N GLY A 772 6.71 0.41 11.76
CA GLY A 772 7.64 1.27 12.46
C GLY A 772 6.94 1.84 13.69
N ILE A 773 7.53 1.63 14.86
CA ILE A 773 6.92 1.89 16.16
C ILE A 773 7.76 2.94 16.88
N ASN A 774 7.15 4.06 17.23
CA ASN A 774 7.78 5.04 18.12
C ASN A 774 7.72 4.47 19.55
N GLU A 775 8.86 4.16 20.17
CA GLU A 775 8.87 3.50 21.49
C GLU A 775 8.41 4.42 22.64
N ILE A 776 8.41 5.73 22.43
CA ILE A 776 7.98 6.70 23.44
C ILE A 776 6.45 6.80 23.45
N THR A 777 5.84 6.96 22.27
CA THR A 777 4.38 7.15 22.17
C THR A 777 3.62 5.83 22.02
N GLY A 778 4.27 4.77 21.52
CA GLY A 778 3.64 3.52 21.12
C GLY A 778 2.96 3.58 19.75
N ASP A 779 3.05 4.71 19.04
CA ASP A 779 2.42 4.89 17.73
C ASP A 779 3.04 3.95 16.70
N VAL A 780 2.17 3.30 15.91
CA VAL A 780 2.57 2.35 14.87
C VAL A 780 2.23 2.93 13.50
N THR A 781 3.26 3.20 12.70
CA THR A 781 3.10 3.40 11.26
C THR A 781 3.23 2.06 10.55
N SER A 782 2.43 1.81 9.51
CA SER A 782 2.57 0.62 8.69
C SER A 782 2.47 0.92 7.20
N VAL A 783 3.21 0.16 6.39
CA VAL A 783 3.19 0.26 4.94
C VAL A 783 2.99 -1.11 4.29
N LYS A 784 2.26 -1.11 3.17
CA LYS A 784 2.18 -2.19 2.19
C LYS A 784 2.79 -1.69 0.88
N PHE A 785 3.45 -2.58 0.14
CA PHE A 785 4.19 -2.19 -1.06
C PHE A 785 3.40 -2.41 -2.34
N ASP A 786 3.67 -1.55 -3.33
CA ASP A 786 3.24 -1.72 -4.71
C ASP A 786 4.40 -2.34 -5.52
N TYR A 787 4.15 -3.53 -6.05
CA TYR A 787 5.11 -4.36 -6.76
C TYR A 787 5.21 -4.04 -8.26
N TYR A 788 4.30 -3.24 -8.85
CA TYR A 788 4.44 -2.78 -10.25
C TYR A 788 5.70 -1.94 -10.46
N ASP A 789 6.14 -1.21 -9.44
CA ASP A 789 7.27 -0.27 -9.50
C ASP A 789 8.61 -0.86 -9.02
N CYS A 790 8.65 -2.15 -8.67
CA CYS A 790 9.88 -2.84 -8.27
C CYS A 790 10.78 -3.23 -9.48
N THR A 791 11.16 -2.28 -10.36
CA THR A 791 12.07 -2.54 -11.51
C THR A 791 13.53 -2.54 -11.07
N GLU A 792 14.44 -2.81 -12.02
CA GLU A 792 15.84 -2.33 -11.95
C GLU A 792 15.94 -0.84 -11.63
N GLU A 793 14.88 -0.10 -11.95
CA GLU A 793 14.69 1.29 -11.60
C GLU A 793 13.92 1.44 -10.27
N GLY A 794 14.07 0.49 -9.35
CA GLY A 794 13.62 0.65 -7.98
C GLY A 794 14.23 1.90 -7.32
N ASP A 795 15.37 2.40 -7.83
CA ASP A 795 15.89 3.74 -7.50
C ASP A 795 14.91 4.90 -7.76
N ARG A 796 13.81 4.67 -8.48
CA ARG A 796 12.72 5.63 -8.70
C ARG A 796 11.85 5.93 -7.49
N TYR A 797 12.03 5.24 -6.38
CA TYR A 797 11.45 5.63 -5.09
C TYR A 797 12.33 6.71 -4.39
N LEU A 798 13.64 6.79 -4.66
CA LEU A 798 14.54 7.84 -4.11
C LEU A 798 14.26 9.21 -4.69
N CYS A 799 13.61 9.29 -5.83
CA CYS A 799 13.42 10.52 -6.59
C CYS A 799 12.13 11.28 -6.24
N LYS A 800 11.46 10.93 -5.13
CA LYS A 800 10.32 11.72 -4.64
C LYS A 800 10.80 13.09 -4.12
N PRO A 801 10.09 14.19 -4.45
CA PRO A 801 10.19 15.43 -3.68
C PRO A 801 10.02 15.10 -2.19
N GLY A 802 10.99 15.47 -1.36
CA GLY A 802 10.99 15.16 0.07
C GLY A 802 12.17 14.31 0.55
N VAL A 803 13.07 13.83 -0.32
CA VAL A 803 14.25 13.03 0.10
C VAL A 803 15.45 13.94 0.39
N PRO A 804 16.02 13.89 1.60
CA PRO A 804 17.19 14.67 1.98
C PRO A 804 18.37 14.56 1.00
N GLY A 805 18.85 15.69 0.50
CA GLY A 805 19.98 15.82 -0.43
C GLY A 805 19.61 15.76 -1.91
N ASN A 806 18.33 15.55 -2.25
CA ASN A 806 17.89 15.50 -3.65
C ASN A 806 17.49 16.88 -4.17
N GLN A 807 17.96 17.19 -5.37
CA GLN A 807 17.55 18.37 -6.13
C GLN A 807 16.38 18.06 -7.05
N CYS A 808 15.41 18.96 -7.12
CA CYS A 808 14.23 18.83 -7.96
C CYS A 808 13.96 20.15 -8.68
N LEU A 809 13.74 20.08 -9.99
CA LEU A 809 13.18 21.16 -10.78
C LEU A 809 11.66 21.08 -10.66
N ASN A 810 11.03 22.12 -10.13
CA ASN A 810 9.58 22.24 -10.05
C ASN A 810 9.08 23.16 -11.16
N LEU A 811 8.26 22.61 -12.06
CA LEU A 811 7.63 23.26 -13.19
C LEU A 811 6.14 23.41 -12.87
N ASP A 812 5.75 24.61 -12.48
CA ASP A 812 4.36 25.00 -12.26
C ASP A 812 3.78 25.59 -13.55
N ALA A 813 3.09 24.75 -14.33
CA ALA A 813 2.38 25.15 -15.53
C ALA A 813 0.94 25.53 -15.19
N GLY A 814 0.74 26.79 -14.82
CA GLY A 814 -0.56 27.34 -14.47
C GLY A 814 -1.41 27.74 -15.68
N GLY A 815 -2.47 28.51 -15.40
CA GLY A 815 -3.33 29.10 -16.43
C GLY A 815 -2.57 30.11 -17.29
N GLY A 816 -2.02 31.19 -16.73
CA GLY A 816 -1.35 32.23 -17.53
C GLY A 816 0.15 31.98 -17.79
N THR A 817 0.86 31.47 -16.79
CA THR A 817 2.33 31.42 -16.80
C THR A 817 2.85 30.03 -16.44
N VAL A 818 4.09 29.76 -16.86
CA VAL A 818 4.88 28.62 -16.40
C VAL A 818 5.98 29.16 -15.49
N ASN A 819 6.00 28.74 -14.23
CA ASN A 819 7.03 29.09 -13.26
C ASN A 819 7.92 27.89 -12.96
N ILE A 820 9.23 28.06 -13.09
CA ILE A 820 10.23 27.01 -12.90
C ILE A 820 11.17 27.42 -11.77
N THR A 821 11.32 26.53 -10.79
CA THR A 821 12.15 26.69 -9.59
C THR A 821 13.00 25.44 -9.37
N ILE A 822 14.14 25.56 -8.69
CA ILE A 822 14.98 24.40 -8.34
C ILE A 822 15.15 24.37 -6.84
N HIS A 823 14.80 23.25 -6.23
CA HIS A 823 14.81 23.06 -4.79
C HIS A 823 15.67 21.87 -4.38
N GLU A 824 16.28 21.95 -3.21
CA GLU A 824 16.88 20.84 -2.47
C GLU A 824 16.02 20.54 -1.25
N VAL A 825 15.77 19.27 -0.96
CA VAL A 825 15.16 18.89 0.32
C VAL A 825 16.26 18.58 1.33
N LEU A 826 16.15 19.17 2.52
CA LEU A 826 17.11 19.00 3.61
C LEU A 826 16.79 17.75 4.46
N PRO A 827 17.76 17.25 5.26
CA PRO A 827 17.57 16.13 6.20
C PRO A 827 16.40 16.23 7.17
N ASP A 828 15.91 17.44 7.43
CA ASP A 828 14.78 17.73 8.33
C ASP A 828 13.49 18.06 7.55
N ASP A 829 13.38 17.60 6.30
CA ASP A 829 12.25 17.80 5.38
C ASP A 829 11.95 19.27 5.02
N ARG A 830 12.81 20.22 5.42
CA ARG A 830 12.73 21.61 4.94
C ARG A 830 13.23 21.74 3.51
N ILE A 831 12.71 22.74 2.80
CA ILE A 831 13.04 22.99 1.40
C ILE A 831 13.97 24.19 1.28
N LYS A 832 15.07 24.02 0.56
CA LYS A 832 16.01 25.09 0.21
C LYS A 832 15.91 25.39 -1.29
N GLU A 833 15.59 26.62 -1.65
CA GLU A 833 15.67 27.08 -3.04
C GLU A 833 17.14 27.19 -3.45
N LEU A 834 17.51 26.56 -4.57
CA LEU A 834 18.85 26.60 -5.17
C LEU A 834 18.94 27.55 -6.35
N TYR A 835 17.81 27.78 -7.02
CA TYR A 835 17.73 28.67 -8.18
C TYR A 835 16.44 29.48 -8.11
N LYS A 836 16.57 30.79 -8.35
CA LYS A 836 15.46 31.75 -8.37
C LYS A 836 14.37 31.30 -9.36
N ALA A 837 13.11 31.56 -9.02
CA ALA A 837 12.01 31.36 -9.96
C ALA A 837 12.28 32.04 -11.32
N SER A 838 12.07 31.29 -12.40
CA SER A 838 12.20 31.70 -13.80
C SER A 838 11.01 31.18 -14.61
N GLY A 839 10.86 31.58 -15.86
CA GLY A 839 9.77 31.09 -16.71
C GLY A 839 9.23 32.16 -17.65
N GLY A 840 8.00 31.95 -18.14
CA GLY A 840 7.37 32.83 -19.12
C GLY A 840 5.87 32.62 -19.24
N ALA A 841 5.24 33.43 -20.09
CA ALA A 841 3.83 33.31 -20.45
C ALA A 841 3.62 32.10 -21.38
N TRP A 842 3.72 30.89 -20.82
CA TRP A 842 3.61 29.61 -21.54
C TRP A 842 2.53 28.71 -20.90
N GLY A 843 1.58 29.30 -20.17
CA GLY A 843 0.50 28.59 -19.50
C GLY A 843 -0.64 28.20 -20.43
N GLY A 844 -1.68 27.56 -19.88
CA GLY A 844 -2.88 27.16 -20.61
C GLY A 844 -3.60 28.29 -21.38
N THR A 845 -3.62 29.53 -20.89
CA THR A 845 -4.23 30.69 -21.56
C THR A 845 -3.42 31.13 -22.76
N TYR A 846 -2.09 31.11 -22.68
CA TYR A 846 -1.26 31.38 -23.86
C TYR A 846 -1.47 30.31 -24.93
N LEU A 847 -1.69 29.06 -24.51
CA LEU A 847 -2.08 27.98 -25.41
C LEU A 847 -3.47 28.22 -26.06
N ASP A 848 -4.41 28.88 -25.38
CA ASP A 848 -5.67 29.31 -26.03
C ASP A 848 -5.41 30.35 -27.12
N ASP A 849 -4.54 31.33 -26.84
CA ASP A 849 -4.20 32.36 -27.82
C ASP A 849 -3.56 31.74 -29.07
N GLU A 850 -2.70 30.72 -28.92
CA GLU A 850 -2.16 29.96 -30.05
C GLU A 850 -3.26 29.22 -30.84
N PHE A 851 -4.26 28.67 -30.17
CA PHE A 851 -5.40 28.07 -30.86
C PHE A 851 -6.21 29.11 -31.64
N PHE A 852 -6.45 30.27 -31.01
CA PHE A 852 -7.23 31.33 -31.62
C PHE A 852 -6.53 31.94 -32.83
N LYS A 853 -5.19 32.01 -32.85
CA LYS A 853 -4.46 32.36 -34.08
C LYS A 853 -4.75 31.40 -35.24
N ILE A 854 -4.82 30.10 -34.97
CA ILE A 854 -5.20 29.10 -35.98
C ILE A 854 -6.65 29.34 -36.45
N PHE A 855 -7.57 29.65 -35.53
CA PHE A 855 -8.95 29.97 -35.86
C PHE A 855 -9.07 31.26 -36.71
N GLU A 856 -8.32 32.31 -36.35
CA GLU A 856 -8.22 33.55 -37.13
C GLU A 856 -7.65 33.30 -38.53
N GLU A 857 -6.66 32.40 -38.67
CA GLU A 857 -6.13 31.98 -39.96
C GLU A 857 -7.16 31.25 -40.83
N TRP A 858 -8.05 30.46 -40.22
CA TRP A 858 -9.06 29.69 -40.94
C TRP A 858 -10.28 30.49 -41.36
N PHE A 859 -10.77 31.35 -40.46
CA PHE A 859 -12.05 32.03 -40.62
C PHE A 859 -11.91 33.52 -40.93
N GLY A 860 -10.72 34.10 -40.76
CA GLY A 860 -10.49 35.52 -40.84
C GLY A 860 -10.61 36.19 -39.46
N LYS A 861 -9.74 37.17 -39.21
CA LYS A 861 -9.66 37.85 -37.92
C LYS A 861 -10.90 38.70 -37.63
N ASP A 862 -11.40 39.40 -38.64
CA ASP A 862 -12.55 40.30 -38.47
C ASP A 862 -13.83 39.48 -38.22
N GLU A 863 -13.99 38.35 -38.90
CA GLU A 863 -15.10 37.40 -38.74
C GLU A 863 -15.07 36.71 -37.37
N PHE A 864 -13.88 36.35 -36.87
CA PHE A 864 -13.75 35.76 -35.53
C PHE A 864 -14.06 36.78 -34.41
N GLU A 865 -13.65 38.03 -34.58
CA GLU A 865 -14.02 39.12 -33.66
C GLU A 865 -15.52 39.44 -33.73
N GLU A 866 -16.14 39.35 -34.91
CA GLU A 866 -17.59 39.44 -35.06
C GLU A 866 -18.30 38.30 -34.35
N PHE A 867 -17.84 37.05 -34.48
CA PHE A 867 -18.37 35.89 -33.76
C PHE A 867 -18.31 36.09 -32.23
N LYS A 868 -17.19 36.56 -31.69
CA LYS A 868 -17.06 36.86 -30.24
C LYS A 868 -18.09 37.89 -29.77
N ARG A 869 -18.40 38.87 -30.61
CA ARG A 869 -19.31 39.99 -30.28
C ARG A 869 -20.78 39.60 -30.43
N GLU A 870 -21.11 38.86 -31.49
CA GLU A 870 -22.51 38.59 -31.88
C GLU A 870 -23.05 37.26 -31.31
N ASP A 871 -22.18 36.27 -31.09
CA ASP A 871 -22.52 34.98 -30.46
C ASP A 871 -21.58 34.66 -29.29
N LEU A 872 -21.68 35.48 -28.24
CA LEU A 872 -20.91 35.28 -27.01
C LEU A 872 -21.17 33.91 -26.36
N ALA A 873 -22.38 33.36 -26.52
CA ALA A 873 -22.73 32.05 -25.98
C ALA A 873 -21.97 30.92 -26.69
N GLY A 874 -21.97 30.94 -28.03
CA GLY A 874 -21.18 30.00 -28.84
C GLY A 874 -19.67 30.15 -28.60
N TYR A 875 -19.17 31.37 -28.44
CA TYR A 875 -17.76 31.60 -28.08
C TYR A 875 -17.41 31.00 -26.72
N ILE A 876 -18.26 31.17 -25.70
CA ILE A 876 -18.07 30.56 -24.38
C ILE A 876 -18.11 29.03 -24.46
N GLU A 877 -18.98 28.44 -25.27
CA GLU A 877 -19.00 26.99 -25.50
C GLU A 877 -17.72 26.51 -26.18
N LEU A 878 -17.22 27.23 -27.19
CA LEU A 878 -15.94 26.93 -27.85
C LEU A 878 -14.78 26.94 -26.84
N VAL A 879 -14.69 27.96 -25.98
CA VAL A 879 -13.66 28.04 -24.92
C VAL A 879 -13.77 26.87 -23.94
N LYS A 880 -14.98 26.49 -23.53
CA LYS A 880 -15.21 25.34 -22.63
C LYS A 880 -14.78 24.03 -23.27
N ASP A 881 -15.10 23.84 -24.54
CA ASP A 881 -14.70 22.65 -25.29
C ASP A 881 -13.19 22.59 -25.44
N LEU A 882 -12.52 23.71 -25.74
CA LEU A 882 -11.06 23.79 -25.79
C LEU A 882 -10.42 23.41 -24.45
N GLU A 883 -10.92 23.95 -23.35
CA GLU A 883 -10.47 23.63 -21.99
C GLU A 883 -10.64 22.14 -21.65
N MET A 884 -11.74 21.51 -22.08
CA MET A 884 -11.91 20.07 -21.93
C MET A 884 -10.93 19.29 -22.81
N GLN A 885 -10.72 19.71 -24.06
CA GLN A 885 -9.81 19.03 -24.99
C GLN A 885 -8.35 19.09 -24.54
N LYS A 886 -7.88 20.19 -23.94
CA LYS A 886 -6.52 20.30 -23.38
C LYS A 886 -6.17 19.18 -22.38
N ARG A 887 -7.18 18.68 -21.65
CA ARG A 887 -7.03 17.57 -20.68
C ARG A 887 -7.23 16.18 -21.30
N LEU A 888 -8.02 16.10 -22.38
CA LEU A 888 -8.61 14.85 -22.87
C LEU A 888 -8.09 14.39 -24.23
N VAL A 889 -7.04 15.00 -24.80
CA VAL A 889 -6.42 14.48 -26.03
C VAL A 889 -6.04 13.01 -25.79
N CYS A 890 -6.84 12.10 -26.38
CA CYS A 890 -6.89 10.63 -26.25
C CYS A 890 -8.04 9.96 -25.44
N LYS A 891 -9.10 10.67 -25.00
CA LYS A 891 -10.35 10.04 -24.49
C LYS A 891 -11.62 10.82 -24.89
N GLY A 892 -12.31 10.40 -25.97
CA GLY A 892 -13.73 10.76 -26.21
C GLY A 892 -14.07 11.41 -27.56
N GLU A 893 -15.34 11.29 -27.95
CA GLU A 893 -15.83 11.22 -29.35
C GLU A 893 -16.27 12.52 -30.05
N LYS A 894 -15.97 13.74 -29.56
CA LYS A 894 -16.66 14.94 -30.10
C LYS A 894 -15.85 15.99 -30.85
N LEU A 895 -14.51 16.02 -30.74
CA LEU A 895 -13.64 16.84 -31.61
C LEU A 895 -12.31 16.11 -31.80
N LYS A 896 -12.09 15.53 -33.00
CA LYS A 896 -10.80 14.94 -33.37
C LYS A 896 -10.00 15.98 -34.13
N PHE A 897 -9.10 16.67 -33.45
CA PHE A 897 -8.03 17.37 -34.14
C PHE A 897 -7.05 16.32 -34.68
N ASP A 898 -6.65 16.46 -35.94
CA ASP A 898 -5.58 15.63 -36.48
C ASP A 898 -4.24 15.97 -35.80
N GLU A 899 -3.29 15.04 -35.90
CA GLU A 899 -1.99 15.17 -35.26
C GLU A 899 -1.20 16.40 -35.74
N CYS A 900 -1.37 16.82 -36.99
CA CYS A 900 -0.70 18.00 -37.55
C CYS A 900 -1.18 19.28 -36.85
N LEU A 901 -2.48 19.39 -36.67
CA LEU A 901 -3.10 20.53 -36.01
C LEU A 901 -2.76 20.59 -34.51
N ILE A 902 -2.78 19.45 -33.81
CA ILE A 902 -2.37 19.39 -32.40
C ILE A 902 -0.91 19.82 -32.27
N ASN A 903 -0.03 19.34 -33.16
CA ASN A 903 1.37 19.75 -33.16
C ASN A 903 1.52 21.26 -33.40
N LYS A 904 0.79 21.84 -34.36
CA LYS A 904 0.80 23.29 -34.62
C LYS A 904 0.31 24.09 -33.42
N TRP A 905 -0.74 23.62 -32.75
CA TRP A 905 -1.33 24.26 -31.58
C TRP A 905 -0.36 24.28 -30.38
N TYR A 906 0.32 23.16 -30.11
CA TYR A 906 1.15 23.01 -28.90
C TYR A 906 2.63 23.33 -29.09
N SER A 907 3.15 23.38 -30.32
CA SER A 907 4.60 23.40 -30.59
C SER A 907 5.31 24.59 -29.96
N GLU A 908 4.81 25.81 -30.15
CA GLU A 908 5.49 27.02 -29.66
C GLU A 908 5.63 26.99 -28.12
N VAL A 909 4.53 26.69 -27.42
CA VAL A 909 4.49 26.60 -25.96
C VAL A 909 5.42 25.51 -25.45
N CYS A 910 5.32 24.30 -26.02
CA CYS A 910 6.14 23.18 -25.59
C CYS A 910 7.63 23.38 -25.92
N ASP A 911 7.96 24.00 -27.05
CA ASP A 911 9.34 24.28 -27.45
C ASP A 911 10.01 25.27 -26.50
N ASN A 912 9.28 26.32 -26.10
CA ASN A 912 9.75 27.28 -25.11
C ASN A 912 10.02 26.61 -23.75
N ILE A 913 9.08 25.79 -23.27
CA ILE A 913 9.22 25.04 -22.02
C ILE A 913 10.42 24.08 -22.10
N LYS A 914 10.52 23.27 -23.15
CA LYS A 914 11.61 22.32 -23.36
C LYS A 914 12.97 23.01 -23.38
N LYS A 915 13.10 24.10 -24.14
CA LYS A 915 14.36 24.85 -24.23
C LYS A 915 14.79 25.39 -22.88
N HIS A 916 13.86 26.00 -22.14
CA HIS A 916 14.17 26.57 -20.83
C HIS A 916 14.53 25.51 -19.80
N VAL A 917 13.76 24.42 -19.74
CA VAL A 917 14.05 23.28 -18.84
C VAL A 917 15.38 22.63 -19.20
N GLY A 918 15.65 22.40 -20.49
CA GLY A 918 16.91 21.80 -20.96
C GLY A 918 18.14 22.57 -20.49
N ASN A 919 18.14 23.90 -20.65
CA ASN A 919 19.23 24.76 -20.19
C ASN A 919 19.47 24.62 -18.67
N LEU A 920 18.41 24.61 -17.87
CA LEU A 920 18.52 24.48 -16.41
C LEU A 920 19.01 23.09 -15.98
N LEU A 921 18.61 22.03 -16.67
CA LEU A 921 19.06 20.67 -16.39
C LEU A 921 20.55 20.49 -16.68
N GLU A 922 21.05 21.13 -17.75
CA GLU A 922 22.49 21.15 -18.08
C GLU A 922 23.31 21.93 -17.05
N GLU A 923 22.82 23.09 -16.62
CA GLU A 923 23.51 23.97 -15.66
C GLU A 923 23.57 23.36 -14.25
N HIS A 924 22.49 22.72 -13.79
CA HIS A 924 22.34 22.33 -12.39
C HIS A 924 22.44 20.83 -12.10
N LYS A 925 22.64 19.98 -13.11
CA LYS A 925 22.75 18.50 -12.97
C LYS A 925 21.59 17.89 -12.16
N ILE A 926 20.37 18.27 -12.51
CA ILE A 926 19.15 17.81 -11.84
C ILE A 926 18.61 16.60 -12.57
N ASP A 927 18.18 15.58 -11.82
CA ASP A 927 17.60 14.37 -12.39
C ASP A 927 16.08 14.29 -12.23
N ASN A 928 15.47 15.18 -11.44
CA ASN A 928 14.04 15.16 -11.10
C ASN A 928 13.31 16.41 -11.61
N ILE A 929 12.18 16.21 -12.28
CA ILE A 929 11.26 17.26 -12.77
C ILE A 929 9.88 16.99 -12.17
N LEU A 930 9.39 17.88 -11.33
CA LEU A 930 8.03 17.86 -10.80
C LEU A 930 7.17 18.82 -11.62
N MET A 931 6.11 18.33 -12.25
CA MET A 931 5.18 19.12 -13.04
C MET A 931 3.88 19.31 -12.26
N VAL A 932 3.57 20.56 -11.89
CA VAL A 932 2.37 20.96 -11.16
C VAL A 932 1.62 22.04 -11.92
N GLY A 933 0.44 22.41 -11.45
CA GLY A 933 -0.40 23.39 -12.11
C GLY A 933 -1.33 22.76 -13.14
N PHE A 934 -2.32 23.54 -13.56
CA PHE A 934 -3.42 23.05 -14.39
C PHE A 934 -2.97 22.48 -15.74
N PHE A 935 -2.07 23.16 -16.44
CA PHE A 935 -1.61 22.75 -17.76
C PHE A 935 -0.71 21.51 -17.70
N SER A 936 -0.11 21.21 -16.54
CA SER A 936 0.64 19.96 -16.33
C SER A 936 -0.24 18.71 -16.41
N GLU A 937 -1.57 18.82 -16.32
CA GLU A 937 -2.50 17.71 -16.56
C GLU A 937 -2.68 17.38 -18.05
N SER A 938 -2.18 18.22 -18.96
CA SER A 938 -2.22 17.94 -20.39
C SER A 938 -1.33 16.74 -20.75
N LEU A 939 -1.95 15.68 -21.28
CA LEU A 939 -1.23 14.48 -21.74
C LEU A 939 -0.19 14.81 -22.81
N PHE A 940 -0.47 15.79 -23.70
CA PHE A 940 0.46 16.21 -24.74
C PHE A 940 1.73 16.82 -24.16
N LEU A 941 1.61 17.75 -23.19
CA LEU A 941 2.76 18.33 -22.51
C LEU A 941 3.56 17.25 -21.76
N GLN A 942 2.87 16.36 -21.05
CA GLN A 942 3.52 15.25 -20.33
C GLN A 942 4.31 14.33 -21.27
N GLU A 943 3.72 13.91 -22.39
CA GLU A 943 4.40 13.10 -23.39
C GLU A 943 5.58 13.83 -24.03
N THR A 944 5.41 15.12 -24.33
CA THR A 944 6.46 15.95 -24.92
C THR A 944 7.65 16.06 -23.99
N MET A 945 7.43 16.33 -22.71
CA MET A 945 8.49 16.39 -21.69
C MET A 945 9.17 15.04 -21.52
N LYS A 946 8.42 13.94 -21.47
CA LYS A 946 8.97 12.57 -21.35
C LYS A 946 9.80 12.15 -22.57
N LYS A 947 9.35 12.49 -23.79
CA LYS A 947 10.10 12.23 -25.03
C LYS A 947 11.38 13.07 -25.12
N THR A 948 11.33 14.31 -24.65
CA THR A 948 12.47 15.25 -24.73
C THR A 948 13.54 14.92 -23.69
N PHE A 949 13.14 14.49 -22.50
CA PHE A 949 14.05 14.20 -21.39
C PHE A 949 13.90 12.74 -20.93
N PRO A 950 14.20 11.74 -21.78
CA PRO A 950 13.95 10.32 -21.49
C PRO A 950 14.81 9.80 -20.32
N ASN A 951 15.92 10.46 -20.03
CA ASN A 951 16.85 10.11 -18.96
C ASN A 951 16.57 10.87 -17.65
N LYS A 952 15.46 11.62 -17.57
CA LYS A 952 15.08 12.41 -16.39
C LYS A 952 13.80 11.86 -15.77
N TYR A 953 13.67 11.99 -14.45
CA TYR A 953 12.52 11.53 -13.69
C TYR A 953 11.43 12.60 -13.67
N ILE A 954 10.33 12.39 -14.40
CA ILE A 954 9.23 13.36 -14.52
C ILE A 954 8.02 12.91 -13.72
N VAL A 955 7.66 13.68 -12.69
CA VAL A 955 6.52 13.42 -11.80
C VAL A 955 5.39 14.40 -12.09
N VAL A 956 4.18 13.87 -12.26
CA VAL A 956 2.95 14.66 -12.28
C VAL A 956 2.07 14.12 -11.14
N PRO A 957 1.80 14.90 -10.08
CA PRO A 957 1.01 14.42 -8.95
C PRO A 957 -0.45 14.20 -9.35
N ASN A 958 -1.13 13.29 -8.63
CA ASN A 958 -2.58 13.16 -8.72
C ASN A 958 -3.22 14.49 -8.30
N GLU A 959 -4.08 15.04 -9.16
CA GLU A 959 -4.62 16.41 -9.03
C GLU A 959 -3.53 17.49 -9.08
N ALA A 960 -2.67 17.45 -10.11
CA ALA A 960 -1.62 18.45 -10.34
C ALA A 960 -2.15 19.89 -10.38
N SER A 961 -3.37 20.08 -10.88
CA SER A 961 -4.10 21.36 -10.83
C SER A 961 -4.36 21.88 -9.42
N LEU A 962 -4.50 21.01 -8.42
CA LEU A 962 -4.73 21.37 -7.01
C LEU A 962 -3.44 21.41 -6.18
N ALA A 963 -2.31 20.96 -6.72
CA ALA A 963 -1.06 20.84 -5.97
C ALA A 963 -0.59 22.19 -5.39
N VAL A 964 -0.68 23.28 -6.17
CA VAL A 964 -0.32 24.63 -5.71
C VAL A 964 -1.22 25.09 -4.56
N LEU A 965 -2.54 24.86 -4.67
CA LEU A 965 -3.51 25.21 -3.63
C LEU A 965 -3.26 24.43 -2.33
N LYS A 966 -3.03 23.11 -2.42
CA LYS A 966 -2.69 22.27 -1.27
C LYS A 966 -1.37 22.69 -0.63
N GLY A 967 -0.37 22.99 -1.46
CA GLY A 967 0.92 23.51 -1.01
C GLY A 967 0.79 24.84 -0.28
N ALA A 968 -0.07 25.75 -0.74
CA ALA A 968 -0.33 27.02 -0.08
C ALA A 968 -0.97 26.83 1.31
N VAL A 969 -1.91 25.89 1.47
CA VAL A 969 -2.50 25.54 2.77
C VAL A 969 -1.44 24.99 3.73
N LEU A 970 -0.59 24.07 3.25
CA LEU A 970 0.49 23.50 4.06
C LEU A 970 1.53 24.56 4.47
N PHE A 971 1.92 25.43 3.54
CA PHE A 971 2.82 26.53 3.82
C PHE A 971 2.22 27.52 4.84
N GLY A 972 0.93 27.81 4.75
CA GLY A 972 0.23 28.64 5.74
C GLY A 972 0.25 28.05 7.16
N HIS A 973 0.20 26.72 7.29
CA HIS A 973 0.32 26.04 8.58
C HIS A 973 1.77 25.97 9.10
N ASN A 974 2.76 25.90 8.21
CA ASN A 974 4.16 25.80 8.58
C ASN A 974 5.08 26.58 7.62
N PRO A 975 5.20 27.91 7.75
CA PRO A 975 6.10 28.71 6.90
C PRO A 975 7.58 28.33 7.04
N SER A 976 7.94 27.76 8.19
CA SER A 976 9.31 27.29 8.48
C SER A 976 9.72 26.05 7.69
N SER A 977 8.80 25.46 6.91
CA SER A 977 9.08 24.38 5.97
C SER A 977 10.00 24.81 4.82
N ILE A 978 10.19 26.11 4.60
CA ILE A 978 11.17 26.65 3.65
C ILE A 978 12.36 27.21 4.44
N ASP A 979 13.53 26.59 4.29
CA ASP A 979 14.75 26.96 5.00
C ASP A 979 15.37 28.25 4.45
N SER A 980 15.48 28.36 3.13
CA SER A 980 16.06 29.53 2.46
C SER A 980 15.58 29.72 1.03
N ARG A 981 15.66 30.96 0.54
CA ARG A 981 15.29 31.39 -0.82
C ARG A 981 16.45 32.08 -1.52
N VAL A 982 16.40 32.22 -2.84
CA VAL A 982 17.41 32.94 -3.61
C VAL A 982 16.93 34.36 -3.94
N ALA A 983 17.72 35.38 -3.61
CA ALA A 983 17.39 36.77 -3.86
C ALA A 983 17.27 37.07 -5.36
N LYS A 984 16.13 37.61 -5.81
CA LYS A 984 15.89 37.97 -7.22
C LYS A 984 16.59 39.27 -7.65
N LEU A 985 16.70 40.22 -6.73
CA LEU A 985 17.27 41.55 -6.92
C LEU A 985 18.25 41.85 -5.78
N THR A 986 19.12 42.83 -6.00
CA THR A 986 19.95 43.42 -4.95
C THR A 986 19.15 44.50 -4.25
N TYR A 987 19.13 44.49 -2.92
CA TYR A 987 18.41 45.48 -2.11
C TYR A 987 19.38 46.25 -1.23
N GLY A 988 19.10 47.54 -1.04
CA GLY A 988 19.94 48.39 -0.24
C GLY A 988 19.29 49.72 0.09
N VAL A 989 20.08 50.61 0.67
CA VAL A 989 19.64 51.98 1.00
C VAL A 989 20.60 53.00 0.42
N ASN A 990 20.10 54.20 0.14
CA ASN A 990 20.95 55.33 -0.21
C ASN A 990 21.83 55.71 0.98
N LYS A 991 23.13 55.87 0.74
CA LYS A 991 24.11 56.29 1.75
C LYS A 991 24.95 57.46 1.23
N LEU A 992 25.28 58.36 2.17
CA LEU A 992 26.35 59.33 1.98
C LEU A 992 27.65 58.71 2.50
N LEU A 993 28.64 58.56 1.62
CA LEU A 993 29.94 57.99 1.98
C LEU A 993 31.01 59.09 2.12
N PRO A 994 31.75 59.17 3.23
CA PRO A 994 32.88 60.09 3.33
C PRO A 994 33.91 59.83 2.23
N VAL A 995 34.41 60.88 1.60
CA VAL A 995 35.42 60.80 0.53
C VAL A 995 36.81 60.92 1.17
N GLU A 996 37.57 59.83 1.19
CA GLU A 996 38.97 59.81 1.63
C GLU A 996 39.93 60.19 0.49
N ASP A 997 39.64 59.76 -0.74
CA ASP A 997 40.41 60.11 -1.95
C ASP A 997 39.47 60.51 -3.10
N GLU A 998 39.53 61.78 -3.51
CA GLU A 998 38.73 62.34 -4.60
C GLU A 998 39.04 61.75 -5.98
N GLN A 999 40.21 61.11 -6.16
CA GLN A 999 40.58 60.48 -7.43
C GLN A 999 39.81 59.18 -7.69
N SER A 1000 39.24 58.56 -6.64
CA SER A 1000 38.48 57.31 -6.72
C SER A 1000 37.02 57.50 -7.21
N ILE A 1001 36.54 58.75 -7.30
CA ILE A 1001 35.18 59.10 -7.70
C ILE A 1001 35.17 59.59 -9.14
N SER A 1002 34.55 58.81 -10.03
CA SER A 1002 34.49 59.07 -11.46
C SER A 1002 33.67 60.31 -11.84
N ASP A 1003 32.61 60.62 -11.09
CA ASP A 1003 31.77 61.81 -11.29
C ASP A 1003 31.87 62.77 -10.11
N LYS A 1004 32.67 63.83 -10.29
CA LYS A 1004 32.88 64.87 -9.27
C LYS A 1004 31.60 65.62 -8.88
N LYS A 1005 30.53 65.57 -9.69
CA LYS A 1005 29.22 66.16 -9.34
C LYS A 1005 28.55 65.45 -8.17
N ARG A 1006 28.96 64.22 -7.84
CA ARG A 1006 28.43 63.44 -6.71
C ARG A 1006 29.06 63.81 -5.38
N ILE A 1007 30.10 64.66 -5.36
CA ILE A 1007 30.75 65.10 -4.12
C ILE A 1007 30.02 66.32 -3.56
N LYS A 1008 29.48 66.20 -2.34
CA LYS A 1008 28.94 67.31 -1.55
C LYS A 1008 29.77 67.55 -0.30
N ILE A 1009 30.08 68.81 -0.01
CA ILE A 1009 30.75 69.19 1.23
C ILE A 1009 29.68 69.43 2.29
N ILE A 1010 29.77 68.70 3.39
CA ILE A 1010 28.88 68.78 4.52
C ILE A 1010 29.75 68.96 5.77
N ASN A 1011 29.65 70.13 6.43
CA ASN A 1011 30.45 70.50 7.62
C ASN A 1011 31.97 70.31 7.46
N GLY A 1012 32.52 70.65 6.29
CA GLY A 1012 33.95 70.56 6.01
C GLY A 1012 34.44 69.17 5.61
N VAL A 1013 33.57 68.16 5.62
CA VAL A 1013 33.88 66.80 5.13
C VAL A 1013 33.23 66.60 3.77
N LYS A 1014 33.98 66.05 2.81
CA LYS A 1014 33.46 65.68 1.48
C LYS A 1014 32.74 64.34 1.59
N TYR A 1015 31.53 64.26 1.04
CA TYR A 1015 30.75 63.03 0.94
C TYR A 1015 30.39 62.75 -0.52
N GLU A 1016 30.51 61.49 -0.93
CA GLU A 1016 29.94 60.98 -2.16
C GLU A 1016 28.44 60.72 -1.95
N THR A 1017 27.63 61.17 -2.90
CA THR A 1017 26.17 61.17 -2.82
C THR A 1017 25.54 60.23 -3.82
N GLY A 1018 24.38 59.68 -3.45
CA GLY A 1018 23.64 58.74 -4.28
C GLY A 1018 24.25 57.34 -4.31
N VAL A 1019 25.08 56.98 -3.33
CA VAL A 1019 25.70 55.64 -3.28
C VAL A 1019 24.65 54.61 -2.89
N PHE A 1020 24.60 53.50 -3.64
CA PHE A 1020 23.78 52.35 -3.33
C PHE A 1020 24.51 51.47 -2.30
N HIS A 1021 24.06 51.50 -1.05
CA HIS A 1021 24.64 50.67 0.00
C HIS A 1021 23.83 49.37 0.14
N LYS A 1022 24.30 48.31 -0.52
CA LYS A 1022 23.64 46.99 -0.54
C LYS A 1022 23.59 46.35 0.84
N HIS A 1023 22.46 45.72 1.15
CA HIS A 1023 22.21 44.91 2.35
C HIS A 1023 22.21 43.41 2.04
N PHE A 1024 21.80 43.02 0.83
CA PHE A 1024 22.01 41.69 0.27
C PHE A 1024 21.91 41.76 -1.26
N THR A 1025 22.53 40.78 -1.91
CA THR A 1025 22.83 40.80 -3.35
C THR A 1025 21.94 39.83 -4.13
N LYS A 1026 21.61 40.16 -5.38
CA LYS A 1026 20.98 39.22 -6.32
C LYS A 1026 21.75 37.89 -6.35
N GLY A 1027 21.03 36.77 -6.27
CA GLY A 1027 21.60 35.42 -6.22
C GLY A 1027 22.01 34.96 -4.82
N GLU A 1028 21.99 35.82 -3.81
CA GLU A 1028 22.32 35.44 -2.43
C GLU A 1028 21.24 34.55 -1.82
N THR A 1029 21.66 33.53 -1.05
CA THR A 1029 20.74 32.64 -0.33
C THR A 1029 20.30 33.26 0.99
N LEU A 1030 19.01 33.56 1.12
CA LEU A 1030 18.43 34.27 2.24
C LEU A 1030 17.62 33.34 3.15
N LYS A 1031 17.80 33.44 4.47
CA LYS A 1031 17.02 32.67 5.47
C LYS A 1031 15.68 33.34 5.74
N ILE A 1032 14.57 32.59 5.70
CA ILE A 1032 13.25 33.20 5.91
C ILE A 1032 13.06 33.61 7.39
N GLU A 1033 12.36 34.73 7.59
CA GLU A 1033 12.04 35.37 8.88
C GLU A 1033 13.24 35.78 9.74
N ARG A 1034 14.44 35.82 9.14
CA ARG A 1034 15.67 36.27 9.80
C ARG A 1034 16.20 37.54 9.16
N ALA A 1035 16.86 38.37 9.97
CA ALA A 1035 17.67 39.45 9.47
C ALA A 1035 18.86 38.86 8.70
N GLN A 1036 19.05 39.24 7.43
CA GLN A 1036 20.14 38.70 6.61
C GLN A 1036 21.48 39.32 7.04
N GLN A 1037 21.54 40.66 7.00
CA GLN A 1037 22.69 41.45 7.38
C GLN A 1037 22.21 42.70 8.13
N GLU A 1038 22.81 42.98 9.28
CA GLU A 1038 22.54 44.20 10.05
C GLU A 1038 23.63 45.22 9.74
N GLN A 1039 23.24 46.43 9.36
CA GLN A 1039 24.20 47.50 9.11
C GLN A 1039 23.93 48.68 10.01
N VAL A 1040 25.01 49.26 10.52
CA VAL A 1040 24.94 50.33 11.50
C VAL A 1040 25.31 51.66 10.85
N TYR A 1041 24.43 52.63 11.02
CA TYR A 1041 24.54 53.97 10.45
C TYR A 1041 24.66 55.00 11.55
N ASN A 1042 25.61 55.91 11.36
CA ASN A 1042 25.81 57.05 12.25
C ASN A 1042 25.03 58.26 11.73
N PRO A 1043 24.53 59.14 12.61
CA PRO A 1043 24.03 60.43 12.18
C PRO A 1043 25.14 61.25 11.55
N LEU A 1044 24.77 62.06 10.56
CA LEU A 1044 25.69 62.94 9.84
C LEU A 1044 26.06 64.16 10.68
N TYR A 1045 25.17 64.56 11.61
CA TYR A 1045 25.31 65.76 12.43
C TYR A 1045 25.06 65.44 13.90
N LYS A 1046 25.75 66.18 14.80
CA LYS A 1046 25.56 66.05 16.25
C LYS A 1046 24.13 66.34 16.69
N ASP A 1047 23.44 67.27 16.02
CA ASP A 1047 22.09 67.74 16.38
C ASP A 1047 20.98 67.13 15.48
N GLN A 1048 21.28 66.05 14.76
CA GLN A 1048 20.29 65.40 13.89
C GLN A 1048 19.18 64.75 14.73
N ASN A 1049 17.91 65.02 14.42
CA ASN A 1049 16.77 64.52 15.21
C ASN A 1049 16.12 63.27 14.63
N PHE A 1050 16.48 62.87 13.41
CA PHE A 1050 16.03 61.64 12.77
C PHE A 1050 16.99 61.23 11.65
N ILE A 1051 17.04 59.94 11.31
CA ILE A 1051 17.70 59.45 10.09
C ILE A 1051 16.62 58.89 9.16
N ARG A 1052 16.65 59.29 7.89
CA ARG A 1052 15.79 58.75 6.84
C ARG A 1052 16.59 57.83 5.93
N PHE A 1053 16.13 56.60 5.77
CA PHE A 1053 16.75 55.61 4.87
C PHE A 1053 15.83 55.40 3.67
N PHE A 1054 16.30 55.79 2.49
CA PHE A 1054 15.62 55.55 1.23
C PHE A 1054 16.02 54.18 0.70
N ILE A 1055 15.05 53.31 0.46
CA ILE A 1055 15.22 51.91 0.11
C ILE A 1055 15.15 51.75 -1.41
N PHE A 1056 16.08 50.99 -1.97
CA PHE A 1056 16.18 50.76 -3.41
C PHE A 1056 16.35 49.26 -3.72
N SER A 1057 15.91 48.87 -4.91
CA SER A 1057 16.21 47.58 -5.52
C SER A 1057 16.97 47.76 -6.84
N SER A 1058 17.80 46.79 -7.22
CA SER A 1058 18.52 46.77 -8.50
C SER A 1058 18.57 45.36 -9.12
N PRO A 1059 18.46 45.23 -10.45
CA PRO A 1059 18.68 43.96 -11.15
C PRO A 1059 20.17 43.61 -11.28
N HIS A 1060 21.08 44.52 -10.96
CA HIS A 1060 22.53 44.32 -10.97
C HIS A 1060 23.01 43.72 -9.64
N GLU A 1061 24.07 42.91 -9.68
CA GLU A 1061 24.65 42.30 -8.47
C GLU A 1061 25.42 43.33 -7.62
N ASP A 1062 26.04 44.32 -8.24
CA ASP A 1062 26.83 45.34 -7.54
C ASP A 1062 26.54 46.75 -8.07
N PRO A 1063 25.31 47.27 -7.86
CA PRO A 1063 25.00 48.65 -8.22
C PRO A 1063 25.86 49.60 -7.39
N LYS A 1064 26.52 50.56 -8.02
CA LYS A 1064 27.33 51.54 -7.28
C LYS A 1064 26.50 52.74 -6.85
N TYR A 1065 25.58 53.19 -7.71
CA TYR A 1065 24.71 54.34 -7.44
C TYR A 1065 23.21 54.02 -7.60
N VAL A 1066 22.39 54.77 -6.86
CA VAL A 1066 20.93 54.58 -6.83
C VAL A 1066 20.20 55.04 -8.10
N ASP A 1067 20.90 55.76 -8.97
CA ASP A 1067 20.41 56.27 -10.25
C ASP A 1067 21.02 55.53 -11.45
N GLU A 1068 21.71 54.42 -11.22
CA GLU A 1068 22.09 53.50 -12.29
C GLU A 1068 20.87 52.88 -12.96
N GLU A 1069 21.03 52.48 -14.22
CA GLU A 1069 19.96 51.85 -15.00
C GLU A 1069 19.38 50.63 -14.25
N GLY A 1070 18.05 50.55 -14.16
CA GLY A 1070 17.36 49.49 -13.45
C GLY A 1070 17.27 49.65 -11.92
N CYS A 1071 17.99 50.60 -11.30
CA CYS A 1071 17.78 50.91 -9.87
C CYS A 1071 16.41 51.59 -9.67
N LYS A 1072 15.60 51.06 -8.76
CA LYS A 1072 14.26 51.56 -8.46
C LYS A 1072 14.14 51.95 -7.00
N PHE A 1073 13.61 53.15 -6.75
CA PHE A 1073 13.19 53.57 -5.42
C PHE A 1073 11.92 52.82 -5.01
N LEU A 1074 11.90 52.27 -3.80
CA LEU A 1074 10.76 51.54 -3.27
C LEU A 1074 9.99 52.39 -2.25
N GLU A 1075 10.64 52.72 -1.13
CA GLU A 1075 10.06 53.55 -0.07
C GLU A 1075 11.16 54.08 0.87
N TYR A 1076 10.82 54.86 1.90
CA TYR A 1076 11.74 55.23 2.97
C TYR A 1076 11.23 54.90 4.39
N ILE A 1077 12.15 54.63 5.31
CA ILE A 1077 11.88 54.59 6.75
C ILE A 1077 12.52 55.78 7.46
N THR A 1078 11.86 56.30 8.50
CA THR A 1078 12.39 57.38 9.35
C THR A 1078 12.55 56.87 10.79
N VAL A 1079 13.77 56.98 11.32
CA VAL A 1079 14.09 56.60 12.70
C VAL A 1079 14.39 57.87 13.50
N ASP A 1080 13.55 58.15 14.48
CA ASP A 1080 13.75 59.30 15.37
C ASP A 1080 15.00 59.10 16.24
N LEU A 1081 15.82 60.14 16.33
CA LEU A 1081 16.94 60.22 17.26
C LEU A 1081 16.53 61.12 18.44
N PRO A 1082 16.62 60.64 19.69
CA PRO A 1082 16.24 61.43 20.85
C PRO A 1082 17.15 62.67 21.00
N ASN A 1083 16.56 63.78 21.44
CA ASN A 1083 17.27 65.01 21.81
C ASN A 1083 17.95 64.81 23.16
N ILE A 1084 19.25 64.50 23.18
CA ILE A 1084 19.98 64.27 24.42
C ILE A 1084 21.34 64.97 24.36
N THR A 1085 21.64 65.76 25.39
CA THR A 1085 22.83 66.60 25.59
C THR A 1085 24.09 65.84 26.04
N GLU A 1086 24.10 64.50 26.04
CA GLU A 1086 25.25 63.69 26.45
C GLU A 1086 25.60 62.65 25.40
N SER A 1087 26.90 62.38 25.24
CA SER A 1087 27.53 61.60 24.17
C SER A 1087 27.21 60.09 24.20
N PHE A 1088 25.94 59.74 24.03
CA PHE A 1088 25.54 58.36 23.79
C PHE A 1088 25.61 58.03 22.30
N ASP A 1089 26.02 56.80 22.01
CA ASP A 1089 26.13 56.24 20.67
C ASP A 1089 24.77 56.33 19.94
N ARG A 1090 24.60 57.33 19.05
CA ARG A 1090 23.33 57.67 18.36
C ARG A 1090 23.11 56.81 17.11
N LYS A 1091 23.66 55.60 17.11
CA LYS A 1091 23.67 54.66 15.99
C LYS A 1091 22.28 54.09 15.73
N VAL A 1092 21.97 53.95 14.45
CA VAL A 1092 20.76 53.28 13.97
C VAL A 1092 21.17 52.02 13.23
N ARG A 1093 20.61 50.90 13.65
CA ARG A 1093 20.78 49.60 13.02
C ARG A 1093 19.66 49.39 12.03
N VAL A 1094 19.99 49.22 10.76
CA VAL A 1094 19.03 48.88 9.70
C VAL A 1094 19.20 47.41 9.35
N ARG A 1095 18.08 46.69 9.29
CA ARG A 1095 18.04 45.28 8.91
C ARG A 1095 16.92 45.01 7.92
N PHE A 1096 17.20 44.14 6.96
CA PHE A 1096 16.22 43.60 6.04
C PHE A 1096 15.86 42.18 6.48
N ILE A 1097 14.57 41.93 6.65
CA ILE A 1097 14.00 40.65 7.06
C ILE A 1097 13.14 40.14 5.90
N PHE A 1098 13.45 38.93 5.45
CA PHE A 1098 12.78 38.31 4.32
C PHE A 1098 11.69 37.36 4.81
N GLY A 1099 10.41 37.73 4.69
CA GLY A 1099 9.29 37.00 5.33
C GLY A 1099 8.59 35.98 4.43
N GLY A 1100 8.92 35.91 3.14
CA GLY A 1100 8.26 35.02 2.18
C GLY A 1100 7.96 35.75 0.87
N THR A 1101 6.80 36.41 0.81
CA THR A 1101 6.39 37.29 -0.32
C THR A 1101 6.67 38.77 -0.07
N GLU A 1102 7.11 39.11 1.14
CA GLU A 1102 7.31 40.48 1.61
C GLU A 1102 8.73 40.66 2.14
N ILE A 1103 9.27 41.88 1.96
CA ILE A 1103 10.55 42.28 2.53
C ILE A 1103 10.27 43.34 3.58
N LYS A 1104 10.54 43.03 4.84
CA LYS A 1104 10.41 43.98 5.94
C LYS A 1104 11.75 44.67 6.18
N VAL A 1105 11.75 45.99 6.16
CA VAL A 1105 12.91 46.82 6.50
C VAL A 1105 12.67 47.44 7.86
N GLU A 1106 13.58 47.19 8.81
CA GLU A 1106 13.50 47.74 10.16
C GLU A 1106 14.70 48.64 10.44
N GLY A 1107 14.43 49.80 11.03
CA GLY A 1107 15.42 50.68 11.63
C GLY A 1107 15.25 50.70 13.14
N GLU A 1108 16.24 50.19 13.87
CA GLU A 1108 16.28 50.13 15.32
C GLU A 1108 17.31 51.13 15.85
N HIS A 1109 16.91 52.03 16.75
CA HIS A 1109 17.87 52.85 17.47
C HIS A 1109 18.60 51.99 18.52
N GLU A 1110 19.94 51.89 18.45
CA GLU A 1110 20.70 50.86 19.20
C GLU A 1110 20.51 50.90 20.72
N LYS A 1111 20.42 52.11 21.30
CA LYS A 1111 20.25 52.30 22.75
C LYS A 1111 18.79 52.29 23.23
N THR A 1112 17.88 53.02 22.58
CA THR A 1112 16.47 53.12 23.01
C THR A 1112 15.65 51.89 22.63
N LYS A 1113 16.14 51.06 21.70
CA LYS A 1113 15.44 49.88 21.16
C LYS A 1113 14.11 50.22 20.48
N LYS A 1114 13.86 51.50 20.16
CA LYS A 1114 12.71 51.91 19.35
C LYS A 1114 12.93 51.44 17.92
N VAL A 1115 11.96 50.73 17.38
CA VAL A 1115 11.97 50.18 16.01
C VAL A 1115 10.96 50.93 15.15
N THR A 1116 11.37 51.39 13.98
CA THR A 1116 10.48 51.78 12.88
C THR A 1116 10.58 50.70 11.81
N SER A 1117 9.47 50.25 11.24
CA SER A 1117 9.49 49.24 10.18
C SER A 1117 8.61 49.62 8.99
N TYR A 1118 9.03 49.20 7.81
CA TYR A 1118 8.23 49.22 6.59
C TYR A 1118 8.23 47.85 5.93
N THR A 1119 7.10 47.45 5.34
CA THR A 1119 6.98 46.18 4.63
C THR A 1119 6.77 46.47 3.14
N ILE A 1120 7.71 46.01 2.31
CA ILE A 1120 7.62 46.09 0.85
C ILE A 1120 6.71 44.95 0.38
N THR A 1121 5.65 45.30 -0.35
CA THR A 1121 4.68 44.34 -0.89
C THR A 1121 4.77 44.26 -2.42
N SER A 1122 4.10 43.27 -3.04
CA SER A 1122 4.19 43.01 -4.48
C SER A 1122 3.70 44.17 -5.37
N SER A 1123 2.83 45.07 -4.87
CA SER A 1123 2.39 46.25 -5.61
C SER A 1123 3.52 47.28 -5.86
N ASP A 1124 4.63 47.17 -5.14
CA ASP A 1124 5.79 48.05 -5.29
C ASP A 1124 6.80 47.48 -6.33
N ASN A 1125 6.54 46.28 -6.86
CA ASN A 1125 7.42 45.50 -7.74
C ASN A 1125 6.82 45.42 -9.17
N PRO A 1126 7.39 46.10 -10.19
CA PRO A 1126 6.63 46.50 -11.37
C PRO A 1126 6.81 45.59 -12.60
N GLU A 1127 7.13 44.31 -12.47
CA GLU A 1127 7.17 43.45 -13.67
C GLU A 1127 5.78 43.29 -14.33
N GLU A 1128 4.69 43.77 -13.72
CA GLU A 1128 3.34 43.76 -14.29
C GLU A 1128 2.77 45.11 -14.74
N ASP A 1129 3.40 46.26 -14.47
CA ASP A 1129 2.81 47.57 -14.81
C ASP A 1129 3.42 48.22 -16.06
N LYS A 1130 3.00 47.73 -17.24
CA LYS A 1130 3.05 48.51 -18.48
C LYS A 1130 1.75 49.30 -18.61
N THR A 1131 1.60 50.42 -17.90
CA THR A 1131 0.78 51.59 -18.28
C THR A 1131 0.79 52.65 -17.19
N PHE A 1132 1.57 53.72 -17.34
CA PHE A 1132 1.12 55.13 -17.31
C PHE A 1132 2.32 56.10 -17.28
N PHE A 1133 2.26 57.07 -18.18
CA PHE A 1133 3.23 58.15 -18.37
C PHE A 1133 3.14 59.22 -17.25
N GLY A 1134 4.31 59.71 -16.83
CA GLY A 1134 4.57 61.14 -16.59
C GLY A 1134 4.19 61.74 -15.24
N MET A 1135 5.20 62.21 -14.49
CA MET A 1135 5.35 63.61 -14.04
C MET A 1135 6.62 63.78 -13.16
N PRO A 1136 7.19 65.01 -13.07
CA PRO A 1136 8.59 65.23 -12.69
C PRO A 1136 8.84 65.30 -11.18
N LEU A 1137 10.08 64.97 -10.80
CA LEU A 1137 10.69 65.17 -9.48
C LEU A 1137 10.47 66.61 -8.96
N PRO A 1138 10.08 66.82 -7.69
CA PRO A 1138 10.42 68.02 -6.94
C PRO A 1138 11.75 67.85 -6.18
N CYS A 1139 12.54 68.92 -6.19
CA CYS A 1139 13.94 69.08 -5.77
C CYS A 1139 14.37 68.55 -4.40
#